data_AF-A0A9X9HXV3-F1
#
_entry.id   AF-A0A9X9HXV3-F1
#
_cell.length_a   1.000
_cell.length_b   1.000
_cell.length_c   1.000
_cell.angle_alpha   90.00
_cell.angle_beta   90.00
_cell.angle_gamma   90.00
#
_symmetry.space_group_name_H-M   'P 1'
#
loop_
_entity.id
_entity.type
_entity.pdbx_description
1 polymer ?
#
loop_
_entity_poly.entity_id
_entity_poly.type
_entity_poly.pdbx_seq_one_letter_code
_entity_poly.pdbx_strand_id
1 'polypeptide(L)'
;MSKNISVKINSGNETVETVKLNATNKKVIIKAQPNVNYELVDDNTQYAPETIDTKRIGNDLHIAFEGTDINQESDLVLEGYYENNNTELLLGKAENGRYYAYVPQSGVESDAVTLLAEEVFAPQALGGNSVATPFWAFNPNWLWVAAGVAAVGGIIAAASDSGKASGGTDTTAPAKPTVEAKDNGSVEVTPPADADTKSVEVSYTDEAGTPKTATVTKGEDGTWTSNNPDVAVDPATGKATIPAEKVKDGSPVTAKATDTAGNAGEEGTVNAGNNPDMTAPSAPEVTPSATDGSVTVKVPSDAQAGDTVEVTVTPEGSDTPEKVTLTKQADGSWTSDKPETVPSVEAGKDSTTIPEDKVKDGSEVTAQAKDPSGNESTPVKANAGNNAAAPDTTAPSAPEVTPSATDGSVTVKVPSDAQAGDTVEVTVTPEGSDTPEKVTLTKQADGSWTSDKPETVPSVEAGKDSTTIPEDKVKDGSEVSAKAKDPAGNESAESKGNAGNNADHTAPSAPEVTPSATDGSVTVKVPSDAQAGDTVEVTVTPEGSDTPEKVTLTKQADGSWTSDKPETVPSVEAGKDSTTIPEDKVKDGSEVSAKAKDPAGNESAESKGNAGNNADHTAPSAPEVTPSATDGSVTVKVPSDAQAGDTVEVTVTLKVLTPQKK
;
A
#
# COMPACT_ATOMS: atom_id res chain seq x y z
N MET A 1 50.90 -6.29 38.39
CA MET A 1 52.37 -6.35 38.49
C MET A 1 52.92 -4.97 38.16
N SER A 2 54.01 -4.54 38.80
CA SER A 2 54.64 -3.25 38.50
C SER A 2 55.17 -3.28 37.06
N LYS A 3 54.59 -2.47 36.18
CA LYS A 3 55.02 -2.37 34.77
C LYS A 3 56.32 -1.58 34.73
N ASN A 4 57.45 -2.27 34.62
CA ASN A 4 58.78 -1.66 34.52
C ASN A 4 59.17 -1.48 33.05
N ILE A 5 58.30 -0.87 32.24
CA ILE A 5 58.55 -0.69 30.81
C ILE A 5 59.12 0.71 30.55
N SER A 6 60.13 0.79 29.70
CA SER A 6 60.65 2.02 29.10
C SER A 6 60.34 2.05 27.60
N VAL A 7 60.03 3.22 27.07
CA VAL A 7 59.92 3.49 25.63
C VAL A 7 61.17 4.25 25.20
N LYS A 8 62.01 3.65 24.37
CA LYS A 8 63.11 4.36 23.70
C LYS A 8 62.64 4.86 22.35
N ILE A 9 62.88 6.14 22.08
CA ILE A 9 62.58 6.77 20.79
C ILE A 9 63.88 6.80 20.01
N ASN A 10 63.92 6.10 18.88
CA ASN A 10 65.12 5.80 18.11
C ASN A 10 65.04 6.47 16.74
N SER A 11 65.98 7.35 16.42
CA SER A 11 66.15 7.92 15.08
C SER A 11 66.99 6.99 14.19
N GLY A 12 67.31 7.44 12.97
CA GLY A 12 68.17 6.76 11.99
C GLY A 12 69.48 6.18 12.54
N ASN A 13 70.05 6.76 13.59
CA ASN A 13 71.39 6.41 14.06
C ASN A 13 71.58 6.42 15.58
N GLU A 14 70.63 6.94 16.36
CA GLU A 14 70.75 7.04 17.82
C GLU A 14 69.40 7.03 18.56
N THR A 15 69.43 6.70 19.85
CA THR A 15 68.28 6.86 20.75
C THR A 15 68.19 8.32 21.14
N VAL A 16 67.15 9.00 20.68
CA VAL A 16 66.94 10.43 20.91
C VAL A 16 66.25 10.71 22.24
N GLU A 17 65.43 9.77 22.73
CA GLU A 17 64.74 9.91 24.01
C GLU A 17 64.48 8.55 24.68
N THR A 18 64.37 8.52 26.01
CA THR A 18 63.91 7.33 26.75
C THR A 18 62.92 7.75 27.83
N VAL A 19 61.68 7.28 27.72
CA VAL A 19 60.57 7.60 28.63
C VAL A 19 60.24 6.37 29.46
N LYS A 20 60.28 6.48 30.79
CA LYS A 20 59.95 5.38 31.70
C LYS A 20 58.46 5.39 32.06
N LEU A 21 57.81 4.23 32.00
CA LEU A 21 56.50 4.03 32.57
C LEU A 21 56.64 3.83 34.08
N ASN A 22 56.00 4.69 34.87
CA ASN A 22 56.05 4.60 36.32
C ASN A 22 55.02 3.58 36.81
N ALA A 23 55.44 2.65 37.69
CA ALA A 23 54.66 1.52 38.21
C ALA A 23 53.40 1.86 39.04
N THR A 24 52.91 3.11 39.04
CA THR A 24 51.81 3.60 39.90
C THR A 24 50.47 3.76 39.16
N ASN A 25 50.19 2.91 38.15
CA ASN A 25 48.95 2.90 37.36
C ASN A 25 48.60 4.24 36.67
N LYS A 26 49.58 5.06 36.30
CA LYS A 26 49.33 6.26 35.49
C LYS A 26 49.65 5.99 34.03
N LYS A 27 48.63 6.12 33.18
CA LYS A 27 48.77 6.25 31.72
C LYS A 27 49.89 7.23 31.39
N VAL A 28 50.85 6.79 30.58
CA VAL A 28 51.91 7.64 30.03
C VAL A 28 51.52 8.07 28.63
N ILE A 29 51.69 9.35 28.32
CA ILE A 29 51.41 9.90 26.98
C ILE A 29 52.72 10.43 26.43
N ILE A 30 53.12 9.96 25.26
CA ILE A 30 54.30 10.39 24.52
C ILE A 30 53.80 11.01 23.22
N LYS A 31 54.21 12.23 22.91
CA LYS A 31 53.90 12.84 21.63
C LYS A 31 54.71 12.17 20.52
N ALA A 32 54.03 11.65 19.50
CA ALA A 32 54.68 10.99 18.40
C ALA A 32 55.57 11.97 17.62
N GLN A 33 56.80 11.55 17.34
CA GLN A 33 57.76 12.27 16.52
C GLN A 33 57.84 11.60 15.12
N PRO A 34 58.06 12.36 14.05
CA PRO A 34 58.24 11.80 12.70
C PRO A 34 59.64 11.21 12.53
N ASN A 35 59.79 10.21 11.65
CA ASN A 35 61.07 9.58 11.31
C ASN A 35 61.82 8.97 12.51
N VAL A 36 61.09 8.36 13.45
CA VAL A 36 61.65 7.59 14.57
C VAL A 36 60.93 6.26 14.72
N ASN A 37 61.53 5.33 15.46
CA ASN A 37 60.89 4.11 15.94
C ASN A 37 60.74 4.13 17.45
N TYR A 38 59.74 3.43 17.96
CA TYR A 38 59.48 3.28 19.39
C TYR A 38 59.87 1.87 19.82
N GLU A 39 60.88 1.73 20.67
CA GLU A 39 61.33 0.45 21.22
C GLU A 39 60.80 0.29 22.65
N LEU A 40 60.02 -0.77 22.88
CA LEU A 40 59.56 -1.17 24.21
C LEU A 40 60.60 -2.04 24.89
N VAL A 41 60.93 -1.73 26.15
CA VAL A 41 61.94 -2.45 26.93
C VAL A 41 61.46 -2.65 28.35
N ASP A 42 61.41 -3.89 28.84
CA ASP A 42 61.31 -4.15 30.27
C ASP A 42 62.66 -3.90 30.94
N ASP A 43 62.69 -2.94 31.87
CA ASP A 43 63.90 -2.50 32.57
C ASP A 43 64.52 -3.62 33.42
N ASN A 44 63.76 -4.64 33.84
CA ASN A 44 64.29 -5.76 34.63
C ASN A 44 64.95 -6.81 33.73
N THR A 45 64.27 -7.20 32.65
CA THR A 45 64.73 -8.31 31.78
C THR A 45 65.62 -7.84 30.64
N GLN A 46 65.55 -6.55 30.30
CA GLN A 46 66.16 -5.95 29.10
C GLN A 46 65.58 -6.49 27.78
N TYR A 47 64.44 -7.18 27.83
CA TYR A 47 63.67 -7.65 26.69
C TYR A 47 62.33 -6.92 26.64
N ALA A 48 61.71 -6.88 25.46
CA ALA A 48 60.40 -6.29 25.31
C ALA A 48 59.29 -7.24 25.77
N PRO A 49 58.10 -6.74 26.15
CA PRO A 49 56.91 -7.57 26.32
C PRO A 49 56.66 -8.40 25.05
N GLU A 50 56.42 -9.71 25.21
CA GLU A 50 56.17 -10.57 24.04
C GLU A 50 54.85 -10.24 23.35
N THR A 51 53.85 -9.78 24.11
CA THR A 51 52.53 -9.41 23.59
C THR A 51 52.09 -8.06 24.16
N ILE A 52 51.32 -7.33 23.35
CA ILE A 52 50.67 -6.08 23.72
C ILE A 52 49.31 -6.01 23.06
N ASP A 53 48.40 -5.26 23.67
CA ASP A 53 47.09 -4.93 23.10
C ASP A 53 47.13 -3.52 22.53
N THR A 54 46.65 -3.34 21.30
CA THR A 54 46.65 -2.03 20.63
C THR A 54 45.25 -1.61 20.19
N LYS A 55 44.99 -0.31 20.23
CA LYS A 55 43.74 0.28 19.74
C LYS A 55 44.00 1.67 19.18
N ARG A 56 43.43 2.00 18.03
CA ARG A 56 43.46 3.37 17.51
C ARG A 56 42.27 4.17 18.04
N ILE A 57 42.52 5.37 18.56
CA ILE A 57 41.48 6.32 18.97
C ILE A 57 41.82 7.67 18.34
N GLY A 58 41.03 8.11 17.34
CA GLY A 58 41.37 9.26 16.51
C GLY A 58 42.73 9.07 15.81
N ASN A 59 43.68 9.98 16.07
CA ASN A 59 45.04 9.90 15.54
C ASN A 59 46.05 9.27 16.52
N ASP A 60 45.58 8.78 17.66
CA ASP A 60 46.44 8.27 18.72
C ASP A 60 46.50 6.74 18.70
N LEU A 61 47.69 6.20 18.95
CA LEU A 61 47.87 4.77 19.20
C LEU A 61 47.85 4.51 20.70
N HIS A 62 46.87 3.73 21.15
CA HIS A 62 46.76 3.27 22.53
C HIS A 62 47.35 1.86 22.68
N ILE A 63 48.14 1.65 23.74
CA ILE A 63 48.81 0.39 24.03
C ILE A 63 48.53 -0.01 25.48
N ALA A 64 48.16 -1.27 25.67
CA ALA A 64 48.02 -1.92 26.96
C ALA A 64 48.97 -3.12 27.04
N PHE A 65 49.67 -3.23 28.18
CA PHE A 65 50.52 -4.37 28.52
C PHE A 65 49.74 -5.38 29.35
N GLU A 66 50.30 -6.58 29.48
CA GLU A 66 49.71 -7.70 30.22
C GLU A 66 49.05 -7.27 31.54
N GLY A 67 47.78 -7.67 31.69
CA GLY A 67 46.97 -7.38 32.88
C GLY A 67 46.17 -6.07 32.84
N THR A 68 46.20 -5.31 31.73
CA THR A 68 45.31 -4.15 31.51
C THR A 68 44.35 -4.42 30.36
N ASP A 69 43.07 -4.12 30.56
CA ASP A 69 42.03 -4.19 29.53
C ASP A 69 42.04 -2.89 28.71
N ILE A 70 42.51 -2.97 27.47
CA ILE A 70 42.62 -1.85 26.53
C ILE A 70 41.29 -1.12 26.26
N ASN A 71 40.15 -1.78 26.47
CA ASN A 71 38.84 -1.17 26.28
C ASN A 71 38.40 -0.32 27.47
N GLN A 72 39.10 -0.41 28.61
CA GLN A 72 38.84 0.39 29.81
C GLN A 72 39.91 1.45 30.03
N GLU A 73 41.19 1.09 29.91
CA GLU A 73 42.30 2.00 30.11
C GLU A 73 43.51 1.62 29.26
N SER A 74 44.50 2.52 29.14
CA SER A 74 45.73 2.28 28.37
C SER A 74 46.93 2.65 29.21
N ASP A 75 47.99 1.86 29.12
CA ASP A 75 49.23 2.12 29.86
C ASP A 75 50.10 3.17 29.17
N LEU A 76 50.10 3.14 27.84
CA LEU A 76 50.86 4.02 26.97
C LEU A 76 49.98 4.56 25.85
N VAL A 77 50.12 5.84 25.54
CA VAL A 77 49.57 6.44 24.33
C VAL A 77 50.66 7.16 23.58
N LEU A 78 50.76 6.86 22.28
CA LEU A 78 51.53 7.65 21.33
C LEU A 78 50.57 8.64 20.66
N GLU A 79 50.56 9.87 21.18
CA GLU A 79 49.67 10.94 20.74
C GLU A 79 50.08 11.42 19.33
N GLY A 80 49.14 11.47 18.40
CA GLY A 80 49.37 11.86 17.01
C GLY A 80 50.17 10.84 16.18
N TYR A 81 50.21 9.57 16.60
CA TYR A 81 50.94 8.51 15.88
C TYR A 81 50.51 8.39 14.41
N TYR A 82 49.22 8.53 14.13
CA TYR A 82 48.66 8.44 12.77
C TYR A 82 48.60 9.79 12.01
N GLU A 83 49.21 10.86 12.53
CA GLU A 83 49.30 12.16 11.84
C GLU A 83 50.42 12.21 10.80
N ASN A 84 51.35 11.25 10.85
CA ASN A 84 52.49 11.14 9.94
C ASN A 84 52.24 10.04 8.89
N ASN A 85 53.24 9.73 8.05
CA ASN A 85 53.12 8.77 6.96
C ASN A 85 53.00 7.28 7.41
N ASN A 86 52.71 7.02 8.69
CA ASN A 86 52.58 5.68 9.28
C ASN A 86 53.79 4.76 9.05
N THR A 87 55.00 5.33 9.04
CA THR A 87 56.23 4.58 8.74
C THR A 87 57.03 4.21 9.99
N GLU A 88 56.68 4.81 11.12
CA GLU A 88 57.29 4.67 12.44
C GLU A 88 56.91 3.33 13.06
N LEU A 89 57.87 2.46 13.35
CA LEU A 89 57.58 1.13 13.89
C LEU A 89 57.54 1.10 15.42
N LEU A 90 56.70 0.22 15.95
CA LEU A 90 56.75 -0.23 17.34
C LEU A 90 57.58 -1.53 17.41
N LEU A 91 58.67 -1.49 18.15
CA LEU A 91 59.73 -2.51 18.17
C LEU A 91 60.00 -3.03 19.58
N GLY A 92 60.67 -4.18 19.65
CA GLY A 92 61.13 -4.77 20.90
C GLY A 92 62.28 -5.75 20.71
N LYS A 93 63.12 -5.91 21.72
CA LYS A 93 64.18 -6.93 21.75
C LYS A 93 63.63 -8.23 22.35
N ALA A 94 63.66 -9.32 21.59
CA ALA A 94 63.25 -10.63 22.08
C ALA A 94 64.37 -11.34 22.86
N GLU A 95 64.03 -12.41 23.58
CA GLU A 95 64.97 -13.20 24.41
C GLU A 95 66.16 -13.77 23.63
N ASN A 96 66.00 -13.99 22.32
CA ASN A 96 67.08 -14.44 21.43
C ASN A 96 68.10 -13.33 21.08
N GLY A 97 67.94 -12.14 21.66
CA GLY A 97 68.83 -11.00 21.51
C GLY A 97 68.58 -10.15 20.25
N ARG A 98 67.64 -10.55 19.39
CA ARG A 98 67.29 -9.85 18.15
C ARG A 98 66.11 -8.91 18.36
N TYR A 99 66.02 -7.88 17.51
CA TYR A 99 64.91 -6.92 17.52
C TYR A 99 63.86 -7.33 16.51
N TYR A 100 62.59 -7.16 16.89
CA TYR A 100 61.43 -7.45 16.07
C TYR A 100 60.43 -6.31 16.18
N ALA A 101 59.52 -6.22 15.23
CA ALA A 101 58.36 -5.35 15.37
C ALA A 101 57.20 -6.11 16.03
N TYR A 102 56.22 -5.36 16.51
CA TYR A 102 54.95 -5.92 16.93
C TYR A 102 54.06 -6.14 15.69
N VAL A 103 53.62 -7.39 15.50
CA VAL A 103 52.77 -7.83 14.40
C VAL A 103 51.42 -8.32 14.93
N PRO A 104 50.33 -8.20 14.16
CA PRO A 104 49.01 -8.58 14.63
C PRO A 104 48.91 -10.10 14.79
N GLN A 105 48.37 -10.55 15.92
CA GLN A 105 48.17 -11.98 16.16
C GLN A 105 47.10 -12.58 15.23
N SER A 106 46.23 -11.75 14.64
CA SER A 106 45.26 -12.17 13.62
C SER A 106 45.91 -12.58 12.30
N GLY A 107 47.13 -12.10 12.03
CA GLY A 107 47.78 -12.25 10.72
C GLY A 107 47.18 -11.36 9.62
N VAL A 108 46.24 -10.48 9.94
CA VAL A 108 45.58 -9.59 8.97
C VAL A 108 46.35 -8.28 8.78
N GLU A 109 46.45 -7.81 7.54
CA GLU A 109 47.25 -6.62 7.21
C GLU A 109 46.74 -5.33 7.87
N SER A 110 45.43 -5.10 7.78
CA SER A 110 44.76 -3.94 8.35
C SER A 110 44.85 -3.85 9.88
N ASP A 111 45.25 -4.94 10.55
CA ASP A 111 45.37 -5.00 12.02
C ASP A 111 46.79 -4.62 12.51
N ALA A 112 47.74 -4.35 11.61
CA ALA A 112 49.06 -3.87 12.01
C ALA A 112 48.97 -2.50 12.70
N VAL A 113 49.89 -2.28 13.65
CA VAL A 113 50.01 -1.01 14.38
C VAL A 113 50.05 0.21 13.44
N THR A 114 50.74 0.12 12.31
CA THR A 114 50.87 1.22 11.33
C THR A 114 49.61 1.43 10.47
N LEU A 115 48.72 0.43 10.36
CA LEU A 115 47.56 0.44 9.44
C LEU A 115 46.21 0.38 10.16
N LEU A 116 46.22 0.30 11.49
CA LEU A 116 45.03 0.12 12.30
C LEU A 116 43.95 1.16 11.96
N ALA A 117 42.76 0.67 11.58
CA ALA A 117 41.61 1.52 11.35
C ALA A 117 41.08 2.11 12.68
N GLU A 118 40.34 3.21 12.58
CA GLU A 118 39.81 3.90 13.76
C GLU A 118 38.91 2.98 14.60
N GLU A 119 39.04 3.07 15.93
CA GLU A 119 38.37 2.23 16.95
C GLU A 119 38.64 0.72 16.87
N VAL A 120 39.49 0.25 15.95
CA VAL A 120 39.87 -1.16 15.85
C VAL A 120 40.84 -1.54 16.98
N PHE A 121 40.49 -2.61 17.68
CA PHE A 121 41.34 -3.29 18.64
C PHE A 121 42.08 -4.44 17.95
N ALA A 122 43.40 -4.50 18.11
CA ALA A 122 44.23 -5.57 17.58
C ALA A 122 45.29 -6.02 18.60
N PRO A 123 45.26 -7.29 19.06
CA PRO A 123 46.34 -7.85 19.85
C PRO A 123 47.58 -8.07 18.97
N GLN A 124 48.74 -7.68 19.47
CA GLN A 124 50.02 -7.77 18.77
C GLN A 124 50.98 -8.71 19.52
N ALA A 125 51.89 -9.33 18.78
CA ALA A 125 52.99 -10.10 19.33
C ALA A 125 54.31 -9.66 18.70
N LEU A 126 55.38 -9.75 19.47
CA LEU A 126 56.73 -9.50 18.99
C LEU A 126 57.13 -10.61 18.00
N GLY A 127 57.27 -10.29 16.73
CA GLY A 127 57.39 -11.33 15.70
C GLY A 127 57.74 -10.84 14.31
N GLY A 128 57.79 -11.79 13.37
CA GLY A 128 58.20 -11.55 11.98
C GLY A 128 59.72 -11.65 11.77
N ASN A 129 60.24 -10.88 10.81
CA ASN A 129 61.67 -10.82 10.54
C ASN A 129 62.39 -10.05 11.67
N SER A 130 63.65 -10.41 11.96
CA SER A 130 64.45 -9.63 12.89
C SER A 130 65.13 -8.44 12.19
N VAL A 131 65.06 -7.24 12.77
CA VAL A 131 65.96 -6.14 12.38
C VAL A 131 67.29 -6.23 13.11
N ALA A 132 68.36 -5.79 12.44
CA ALA A 132 69.71 -5.79 13.01
C ALA A 132 69.85 -4.79 14.17
N THR A 133 69.18 -3.63 14.08
CA THR A 133 69.18 -2.57 15.10
C THR A 133 67.86 -1.79 15.09
N PRO A 134 67.47 -1.11 16.18
CA PRO A 134 66.23 -0.32 16.21
C PRO A 134 66.33 1.03 15.47
N PHE A 135 67.52 1.40 14.97
CA PHE A 135 67.81 2.71 14.38
C PHE A 135 67.48 2.84 12.88
N TRP A 136 67.44 1.75 12.12
CA TRP A 136 67.27 1.81 10.64
C TRP A 136 65.98 1.15 10.12
N ALA A 137 65.01 0.87 10.98
CA ALA A 137 63.78 0.24 10.55
C ALA A 137 62.78 1.32 10.06
N PHE A 138 62.79 1.67 8.78
CA PHE A 138 61.79 2.59 8.21
C PHE A 138 60.98 1.89 7.11
N ASN A 139 59.66 1.81 7.32
CA ASN A 139 58.60 1.31 6.40
C ASN A 139 58.44 -0.25 6.25
N PRO A 140 57.22 -0.82 6.22
CA PRO A 140 56.91 -2.17 6.73
C PRO A 140 56.81 -3.30 5.68
N ASN A 141 57.32 -3.15 4.44
CA ASN A 141 57.21 -4.24 3.43
C ASN A 141 57.84 -5.58 3.86
N TRP A 142 58.65 -5.59 4.93
CA TRP A 142 59.27 -6.77 5.51
C TRP A 142 58.43 -7.48 6.60
N LEU A 143 57.34 -6.86 7.08
CA LEU A 143 56.44 -7.42 8.12
C LEU A 143 55.48 -8.48 7.57
N TRP A 144 55.06 -8.35 6.31
CA TRP A 144 54.01 -9.21 5.72
C TRP A 144 54.49 -10.55 5.16
N VAL A 145 55.78 -10.86 5.23
CA VAL A 145 56.30 -12.20 4.92
C VAL A 145 55.81 -13.26 5.94
N ALA A 146 55.29 -12.85 7.11
CA ALA A 146 55.11 -13.75 8.25
C ALA A 146 53.66 -14.23 8.52
N ALA A 147 52.62 -13.70 7.87
CA ALA A 147 51.25 -14.18 8.08
C ALA A 147 50.87 -15.40 7.20
N GLY A 148 51.75 -15.82 6.29
CA GLY A 148 51.62 -17.09 5.56
C GLY A 148 51.36 -16.93 4.06
N VAL A 149 52.30 -16.32 3.33
CA VAL A 149 52.56 -16.67 1.93
C VAL A 149 54.07 -16.79 1.74
N ALA A 150 54.49 -17.92 1.17
CA ALA A 150 55.86 -18.40 1.15
C ALA A 150 56.88 -17.48 0.45
N ALA A 151 58.06 -17.26 1.05
CA ALA A 151 59.38 -17.52 0.45
C ALA A 151 60.53 -17.18 1.43
N VAL A 152 61.60 -17.96 1.31
CA VAL A 152 62.70 -18.18 2.26
C VAL A 152 63.94 -17.37 1.86
N GLY A 153 64.69 -16.84 2.85
CA GLY A 153 66.13 -16.49 2.79
C GLY A 153 66.48 -15.15 2.11
N GLY A 154 67.48 -14.36 2.51
CA GLY A 154 68.49 -14.42 3.57
C GLY A 154 69.60 -13.39 3.25
N ILE A 155 69.94 -12.55 4.22
CA ILE A 155 71.18 -11.74 4.37
C ILE A 155 71.51 -10.65 3.31
N ILE A 156 71.47 -9.36 3.69
CA ILE A 156 72.36 -8.34 3.11
C ILE A 156 73.20 -7.71 4.24
N ALA A 157 74.50 -7.88 4.10
CA ALA A 157 75.54 -7.21 4.84
C ALA A 157 75.71 -5.76 4.33
N ALA A 158 75.82 -4.80 5.24
CA ALA A 158 76.28 -3.45 4.91
C ALA A 158 77.81 -3.38 5.07
N ALA A 159 78.46 -2.91 4.02
CA ALA A 159 79.91 -2.84 3.82
C ALA A 159 80.60 -1.74 4.64
N SER A 160 81.88 -1.94 4.96
CA SER A 160 82.98 -1.03 4.58
C SER A 160 84.33 -1.52 5.13
N ASP A 161 85.19 -2.06 4.27
CA ASP A 161 86.60 -1.65 4.29
C ASP A 161 87.26 -1.82 2.92
N SER A 162 88.06 -0.81 2.62
CA SER A 162 88.93 -0.58 1.49
C SER A 162 89.95 -1.71 1.25
N GLY A 163 89.98 -2.26 0.04
CA GLY A 163 90.92 -3.33 -0.31
C GLY A 163 91.14 -3.49 -1.82
N LYS A 164 92.14 -2.78 -2.33
CA LYS A 164 92.71 -2.94 -3.68
C LYS A 164 93.42 -4.31 -3.79
N ALA A 165 92.96 -5.22 -4.67
CA ALA A 165 93.82 -6.05 -5.56
C ALA A 165 93.06 -7.17 -6.32
N SER A 166 93.52 -7.38 -7.57
CA SER A 166 93.60 -8.66 -8.31
C SER A 166 92.40 -9.12 -9.14
N GLY A 167 92.67 -9.36 -10.43
CA GLY A 167 91.72 -9.88 -11.43
C GLY A 167 91.32 -11.34 -11.18
N GLY A 168 90.43 -11.55 -10.22
CA GLY A 168 89.60 -12.75 -10.12
C GLY A 168 88.36 -12.60 -10.99
N THR A 169 87.94 -13.70 -11.63
CA THR A 169 86.63 -13.79 -12.27
C THR A 169 85.55 -13.58 -11.22
N ASP A 170 84.67 -12.62 -11.45
CA ASP A 170 83.51 -12.35 -10.61
C ASP A 170 82.56 -13.55 -10.59
N THR A 171 82.22 -14.04 -9.40
CA THR A 171 81.35 -15.20 -9.17
C THR A 171 80.13 -14.87 -8.30
N THR A 172 79.93 -13.58 -7.97
CA THR A 172 78.82 -13.16 -7.11
C THR A 172 77.61 -12.86 -7.99
N ALA A 173 76.52 -13.60 -7.81
CA ALA A 173 75.29 -13.32 -8.53
C ALA A 173 74.60 -12.04 -8.02
N PRO A 174 73.86 -11.31 -8.89
CA PRO A 174 73.08 -10.16 -8.48
C PRO A 174 71.91 -10.57 -7.56
N ALA A 175 71.40 -9.62 -6.78
CA ALA A 175 70.26 -9.88 -5.92
C ALA A 175 68.98 -10.20 -6.72
N LYS A 176 67.99 -10.73 -6.01
CA LYS A 176 66.67 -11.06 -6.55
C LYS A 176 65.93 -9.80 -7.02
N PRO A 177 65.37 -9.76 -8.26
CA PRO A 177 64.46 -8.70 -8.68
C PRO A 177 63.19 -8.65 -7.82
N THR A 178 62.62 -7.45 -7.63
CA THR A 178 61.30 -7.31 -7.01
C THR A 178 60.22 -7.41 -8.07
N VAL A 179 59.20 -8.25 -7.84
CA VAL A 179 58.03 -8.40 -8.71
C VAL A 179 56.79 -8.10 -7.85
N GLU A 180 55.97 -7.15 -8.30
CA GLU A 180 54.82 -6.64 -7.55
C GLU A 180 53.58 -6.66 -8.43
N ALA A 181 52.54 -7.35 -8.00
CA ALA A 181 51.22 -7.28 -8.63
C ALA A 181 50.42 -6.10 -8.05
N LYS A 182 49.72 -5.37 -8.92
CA LYS A 182 48.89 -4.23 -8.54
C LYS A 182 47.41 -4.59 -8.57
N ASP A 183 46.60 -3.87 -7.79
CA ASP A 183 45.15 -4.06 -7.69
C ASP A 183 44.41 -3.81 -9.02
N ASN A 184 45.04 -3.12 -9.95
CA ASN A 184 44.51 -2.89 -11.29
C ASN A 184 44.89 -4.01 -12.29
N GLY A 185 45.37 -5.17 -11.81
CA GLY A 185 45.79 -6.31 -12.62
C GLY A 185 47.19 -6.21 -13.25
N SER A 186 47.83 -5.03 -13.27
CA SER A 186 49.17 -4.86 -13.85
C SER A 186 50.27 -5.44 -12.94
N VAL A 187 51.43 -5.76 -13.52
CA VAL A 187 52.59 -6.26 -12.77
C VAL A 187 53.81 -5.40 -13.01
N GLU A 188 54.48 -4.97 -11.94
CA GLU A 188 55.72 -4.21 -11.98
C GLU A 188 56.93 -5.07 -11.58
N VAL A 189 58.02 -4.95 -12.33
CA VAL A 189 59.30 -5.63 -12.08
C VAL A 189 60.38 -4.57 -11.87
N THR A 190 61.04 -4.59 -10.73
CA THR A 190 62.15 -3.68 -10.41
C THR A 190 63.47 -4.47 -10.41
N PRO A 191 64.46 -4.10 -11.25
CA PRO A 191 65.79 -4.70 -11.22
C PRO A 191 66.46 -4.55 -9.84
N PRO A 192 67.36 -5.47 -9.47
CA PRO A 192 68.13 -5.35 -8.24
C PRO A 192 69.12 -4.17 -8.32
N ALA A 193 69.50 -3.64 -7.15
CA ALA A 193 70.35 -2.45 -7.05
C ALA A 193 71.85 -2.72 -7.28
N ASP A 194 72.25 -3.98 -7.49
CA ASP A 194 73.64 -4.37 -7.74
C ASP A 194 74.20 -3.62 -8.96
N ALA A 195 75.36 -2.99 -8.77
CA ALA A 195 75.92 -2.04 -9.73
C ALA A 195 76.26 -2.67 -11.09
N ASP A 196 76.56 -3.97 -11.09
CA ASP A 196 76.92 -4.81 -12.24
C ASP A 196 75.73 -5.59 -12.84
N THR A 197 74.50 -5.34 -12.39
CA THR A 197 73.30 -5.91 -13.02
C THR A 197 73.22 -5.49 -14.49
N LYS A 198 73.16 -6.48 -15.38
CA LYS A 198 73.16 -6.28 -16.84
C LYS A 198 71.80 -6.50 -17.48
N SER A 199 71.05 -7.50 -17.04
CA SER A 199 69.73 -7.82 -17.60
C SER A 199 68.80 -8.45 -16.59
N VAL A 200 67.49 -8.30 -16.79
CA VAL A 200 66.42 -9.01 -16.10
C VAL A 200 65.56 -9.72 -17.13
N GLU A 201 65.44 -11.05 -17.01
CA GLU A 201 64.51 -11.86 -17.80
C GLU A 201 63.19 -12.01 -17.06
N VAL A 202 62.09 -11.60 -17.68
CA VAL A 202 60.73 -11.62 -17.14
C VAL A 202 59.90 -12.63 -17.91
N SER A 203 59.27 -13.58 -17.24
CA SER A 203 58.38 -14.57 -17.85
C SER A 203 56.96 -14.42 -17.31
N TYR A 204 55.96 -14.46 -18.19
CA TYR A 204 54.54 -14.29 -17.86
C TYR A 204 53.65 -15.05 -18.83
N THR A 205 52.36 -15.23 -18.48
CA THR A 205 51.36 -15.79 -19.39
C THR A 205 50.48 -14.66 -19.91
N ASP A 206 50.27 -14.57 -21.22
CA ASP A 206 49.33 -13.59 -21.79
C ASP A 206 47.86 -14.01 -21.60
N GLU A 207 46.93 -13.09 -21.87
CA GLU A 207 45.48 -13.29 -21.76
C GLU A 207 44.94 -14.45 -22.62
N ALA A 208 45.67 -14.82 -23.69
CA ALA A 208 45.34 -15.98 -24.52
C ALA A 208 45.85 -17.31 -23.93
N GLY A 209 46.54 -17.28 -22.77
CA GLY A 209 47.15 -18.43 -22.14
C GLY A 209 48.52 -18.81 -22.74
N THR A 210 49.12 -17.94 -23.55
CA THR A 210 50.41 -18.20 -24.21
C THR A 210 51.56 -17.68 -23.34
N PRO A 211 52.56 -18.51 -23.02
CA PRO A 211 53.76 -18.05 -22.31
C PRO A 211 54.54 -17.00 -23.13
N LYS A 212 55.00 -15.96 -22.46
CA LYS A 212 55.80 -14.85 -22.98
C LYS A 212 57.04 -14.65 -22.14
N THR A 213 58.08 -14.14 -22.78
CA THR A 213 59.32 -13.73 -22.11
C THR A 213 59.72 -12.34 -22.61
N ALA A 214 60.17 -11.49 -21.70
CA ALA A 214 60.74 -10.18 -21.98
C ALA A 214 62.11 -10.08 -21.32
N THR A 215 63.11 -9.61 -22.03
CA THR A 215 64.46 -9.34 -21.50
C THR A 215 64.67 -7.85 -21.42
N VAL A 216 64.77 -7.35 -20.20
CA VAL A 216 65.08 -5.96 -19.87
C VAL A 216 66.59 -5.83 -19.74
N THR A 217 67.24 -5.03 -20.57
CA THR A 217 68.72 -4.95 -20.68
C THR A 217 69.22 -3.54 -20.43
N LYS A 218 70.28 -3.41 -19.62
CA LYS A 218 71.00 -2.16 -19.37
C LYS A 218 72.10 -1.96 -20.42
N GLY A 219 72.03 -0.86 -21.16
CA GLY A 219 73.04 -0.45 -22.13
C GLY A 219 74.32 0.06 -21.47
N GLU A 220 75.39 0.20 -22.26
CA GLU A 220 76.67 0.76 -21.82
C GLU A 220 76.55 2.24 -21.37
N ASP A 221 75.53 2.94 -21.88
CA ASP A 221 75.16 4.30 -21.50
C ASP A 221 74.33 4.37 -20.20
N GLY A 222 74.01 3.22 -19.61
CA GLY A 222 73.19 3.08 -18.41
C GLY A 222 71.68 3.05 -18.67
N THR A 223 71.24 3.15 -19.92
CA THR A 223 69.82 3.18 -20.30
C THR A 223 69.23 1.77 -20.37
N TRP A 224 68.04 1.57 -19.83
CA TRP A 224 67.32 0.30 -19.88
C TRP A 224 66.36 0.20 -21.07
N THR A 225 66.30 -0.98 -21.69
CA THR A 225 65.40 -1.28 -22.82
C THR A 225 64.81 -2.68 -22.70
N SER A 226 63.62 -2.90 -23.27
CA SER A 226 62.95 -4.22 -23.33
C SER A 226 62.96 -4.73 -24.77
N ASN A 227 63.17 -6.04 -24.96
CA ASN A 227 63.02 -6.68 -26.27
C ASN A 227 61.56 -7.02 -26.63
N ASN A 228 60.62 -6.86 -25.69
CA ASN A 228 59.21 -7.15 -25.85
C ASN A 228 58.41 -5.85 -25.74
N PRO A 229 57.70 -5.41 -26.80
CA PRO A 229 56.95 -4.15 -26.81
C PRO A 229 55.73 -4.16 -25.88
N ASP A 230 55.24 -5.33 -25.46
CA ASP A 230 54.14 -5.45 -24.48
C ASP A 230 54.61 -5.18 -23.04
N VAL A 231 55.93 -5.09 -22.81
CA VAL A 231 56.53 -4.79 -21.51
C VAL A 231 57.19 -3.41 -21.57
N ALA A 232 56.51 -2.42 -21.01
CA ALA A 232 57.03 -1.06 -20.91
C ALA A 232 58.16 -1.01 -19.89
N VAL A 233 59.20 -0.21 -20.13
CA VAL A 233 60.32 -0.06 -19.20
C VAL A 233 60.70 1.41 -19.05
N ASP A 234 60.92 1.83 -17.80
CA ASP A 234 61.52 3.13 -17.50
C ASP A 234 63.02 3.10 -17.87
N PRO A 235 63.48 3.96 -18.79
CA PRO A 235 64.85 3.90 -19.31
C PRO A 235 65.92 4.25 -18.28
N ALA A 236 65.60 4.97 -17.19
CA ALA A 236 66.58 5.37 -16.18
C ALA A 236 66.71 4.34 -15.06
N THR A 237 65.60 3.73 -14.65
CA THR A 237 65.54 2.83 -13.49
C THR A 237 65.51 1.36 -13.89
N GLY A 238 65.10 1.04 -15.12
CA GLY A 238 64.88 -0.33 -15.57
C GLY A 238 63.62 -0.98 -15.00
N LYS A 239 62.78 -0.21 -14.29
CA LYS A 239 61.50 -0.67 -13.79
C LYS A 239 60.59 -1.00 -14.98
N ALA A 240 60.17 -2.25 -15.08
CA ALA A 240 59.33 -2.76 -16.15
C ALA A 240 57.89 -2.94 -15.68
N THR A 241 56.92 -2.72 -16.56
CA THR A 241 55.50 -2.87 -16.30
C THR A 241 54.86 -3.74 -17.38
N ILE A 242 54.16 -4.78 -16.95
CA ILE A 242 53.28 -5.59 -17.78
C ILE A 242 51.85 -5.06 -17.55
N PRO A 243 51.22 -4.44 -18.56
CA PRO A 243 49.83 -3.98 -18.45
C PRO A 243 48.88 -5.13 -18.15
N ALA A 244 47.78 -4.85 -17.45
CA ALA A 244 46.82 -5.87 -17.04
C ALA A 244 46.24 -6.60 -18.26
N GLU A 245 45.92 -5.89 -19.35
CA GLU A 245 45.40 -6.46 -20.59
C GLU A 245 46.41 -7.32 -21.39
N LYS A 246 47.62 -7.50 -20.85
CA LYS A 246 48.71 -8.27 -21.46
C LYS A 246 49.15 -9.45 -20.60
N VAL A 247 48.64 -9.58 -19.37
CA VAL A 247 49.00 -10.65 -18.43
C VAL A 247 47.74 -11.31 -17.92
N LYS A 248 47.72 -12.65 -17.92
CA LYS A 248 46.58 -13.41 -17.45
C LYS A 248 46.44 -13.31 -15.93
N ASP A 249 45.25 -12.93 -15.48
CA ASP A 249 44.87 -12.86 -14.07
C ASP A 249 45.22 -14.15 -13.30
N GLY A 250 45.78 -13.98 -12.10
CA GLY A 250 46.19 -15.08 -11.22
C GLY A 250 47.34 -15.95 -11.73
N SER A 251 47.89 -15.68 -12.92
CA SER A 251 49.02 -16.42 -13.47
C SER A 251 50.35 -15.95 -12.89
N PRO A 252 51.37 -16.84 -12.76
CA PRO A 252 52.65 -16.45 -12.22
C PRO A 252 53.44 -15.58 -13.20
N VAL A 253 54.02 -14.51 -12.66
CA VAL A 253 55.02 -13.67 -13.31
C VAL A 253 56.34 -13.85 -12.58
N THR A 254 57.38 -14.25 -13.31
CA THR A 254 58.72 -14.46 -12.74
C THR A 254 59.74 -13.48 -13.32
N ALA A 255 60.75 -13.13 -12.54
CA ALA A 255 61.85 -12.27 -12.98
C ALA A 255 63.20 -12.73 -12.43
N LYS A 256 64.23 -12.78 -13.29
CA LYS A 256 65.58 -13.21 -12.91
C LYS A 256 66.65 -12.27 -13.45
N ALA A 257 67.53 -11.78 -12.59
CA ALA A 257 68.63 -10.90 -12.97
C ALA A 257 69.90 -11.67 -13.34
N THR A 258 70.70 -11.10 -14.24
CA THR A 258 72.04 -11.57 -14.62
C THR A 258 73.01 -10.38 -14.64
N ASP A 259 74.21 -10.55 -14.08
CA ASP A 259 75.25 -9.53 -14.05
C ASP A 259 76.09 -9.46 -15.34
N THR A 260 77.11 -8.59 -15.36
CA THR A 260 78.05 -8.47 -16.48
C THR A 260 78.99 -9.67 -16.67
N ALA A 261 79.27 -10.44 -15.61
CA ALA A 261 80.10 -11.65 -15.63
C ALA A 261 79.31 -12.90 -16.08
N GLY A 262 77.99 -12.82 -16.13
CA GLY A 262 77.07 -13.90 -16.50
C GLY A 262 76.56 -14.72 -15.32
N ASN A 263 76.78 -14.30 -14.08
CA ASN A 263 76.18 -14.98 -12.93
C ASN A 263 74.69 -14.61 -12.84
N ALA A 264 73.85 -15.61 -12.60
CA ALA A 264 72.40 -15.45 -12.57
C ALA A 264 71.90 -15.45 -11.11
N GLY A 265 71.13 -14.43 -10.75
CA GLY A 265 70.54 -14.25 -9.41
C GLY A 265 69.36 -15.18 -9.13
N GLU A 266 68.81 -15.07 -7.93
CA GLU A 266 67.57 -15.76 -7.54
C GLU A 266 66.34 -15.17 -8.26
N GLU A 267 65.30 -15.98 -8.41
CA GLU A 267 64.08 -15.62 -9.13
C GLU A 267 63.04 -14.94 -8.22
N GLY A 268 62.55 -13.77 -8.66
CA GLY A 268 61.33 -13.10 -8.21
C GLY A 268 60.09 -13.78 -8.77
N THR A 269 59.05 -13.97 -7.95
CA THR A 269 57.77 -14.52 -8.41
C THR A 269 56.61 -13.84 -7.68
N VAL A 270 55.56 -13.50 -8.43
CA VAL A 270 54.26 -13.07 -7.92
C VAL A 270 53.19 -13.60 -8.87
N ASN A 271 51.96 -13.80 -8.39
CA ASN A 271 50.83 -14.01 -9.30
C ASN A 271 50.26 -12.65 -9.68
N ALA A 272 49.92 -12.45 -10.96
CA ALA A 272 49.23 -11.26 -11.42
C ALA A 272 47.91 -11.06 -10.64
N GLY A 273 47.58 -9.80 -10.36
CA GLY A 273 46.29 -9.43 -9.76
C GLY A 273 45.14 -9.71 -10.72
N ASN A 274 43.92 -9.65 -10.23
CA ASN A 274 42.75 -9.68 -11.12
C ASN A 274 42.55 -8.28 -11.70
N ASN A 275 42.10 -8.23 -12.95
CA ASN A 275 41.57 -6.98 -13.49
C ASN A 275 40.30 -6.60 -12.72
N PRO A 276 40.12 -5.32 -12.34
CA PRO A 276 38.89 -4.91 -11.70
C PRO A 276 37.74 -5.09 -12.69
N ASP A 277 36.76 -5.88 -12.30
CA ASP A 277 35.53 -6.05 -13.05
C ASP A 277 34.80 -4.72 -13.10
N MET A 278 34.53 -4.24 -14.30
CA MET A 278 33.84 -2.97 -14.59
C MET A 278 32.56 -3.21 -15.40
N THR A 279 32.13 -4.46 -15.54
CA THR A 279 31.03 -4.87 -16.41
C THR A 279 29.82 -5.27 -15.59
N ALA A 280 28.84 -4.36 -15.48
CA ALA A 280 27.57 -4.70 -14.88
C ALA A 280 26.79 -5.74 -15.71
N PRO A 281 25.94 -6.56 -15.08
CA PRO A 281 24.96 -7.38 -15.80
C PRO A 281 23.99 -6.50 -16.58
N SER A 282 23.31 -7.06 -17.58
CA SER A 282 22.23 -6.35 -18.28
C SER A 282 21.11 -5.97 -17.31
N ALA A 283 20.34 -4.93 -17.66
CA ALA A 283 19.18 -4.55 -16.87
C ALA A 283 18.10 -5.66 -16.87
N PRO A 284 17.42 -5.91 -15.75
CA PRO A 284 16.25 -6.79 -15.72
C PRO A 284 15.09 -6.15 -16.50
N GLU A 285 14.00 -6.89 -16.68
CA GLU A 285 12.76 -6.37 -17.27
C GLU A 285 11.64 -6.46 -16.22
N VAL A 286 10.80 -5.42 -16.13
CA VAL A 286 9.62 -5.42 -15.24
C VAL A 286 8.40 -5.15 -16.10
N THR A 287 7.47 -6.10 -16.12
CA THR A 287 6.26 -6.05 -16.94
C THR A 287 5.04 -6.21 -16.04
N PRO A 288 4.17 -5.19 -15.91
CA PRO A 288 2.93 -5.32 -15.16
C PRO A 288 1.91 -6.14 -15.96
N SER A 289 1.06 -6.87 -15.25
CA SER A 289 -0.09 -7.53 -15.85
C SER A 289 -1.09 -6.51 -16.38
N ALA A 290 -1.75 -6.85 -17.48
CA ALA A 290 -2.83 -6.04 -18.06
C ALA A 290 -4.22 -6.43 -17.53
N THR A 291 -4.31 -7.53 -16.78
CA THR A 291 -5.58 -8.12 -16.32
C THR A 291 -5.78 -8.08 -14.81
N ASP A 292 -4.69 -7.94 -14.06
CA ASP A 292 -4.66 -7.99 -12.60
C ASP A 292 -3.50 -7.14 -12.05
N GLY A 293 -3.35 -7.10 -10.72
CA GLY A 293 -2.31 -6.36 -10.02
C GLY A 293 -0.91 -6.99 -10.09
N SER A 294 -0.75 -8.19 -10.66
CA SER A 294 0.54 -8.90 -10.63
C SER A 294 1.62 -8.23 -11.51
N VAL A 295 2.89 -8.52 -11.20
CA VAL A 295 4.05 -7.96 -11.92
C VAL A 295 5.06 -9.05 -12.21
N THR A 296 5.45 -9.21 -13.48
CA THR A 296 6.50 -10.13 -13.90
C THR A 296 7.86 -9.44 -13.92
N VAL A 297 8.86 -10.05 -13.27
CA VAL A 297 10.26 -9.63 -13.29
C VAL A 297 11.08 -10.66 -14.07
N LYS A 298 11.69 -10.22 -15.18
CA LYS A 298 12.64 -11.02 -15.96
C LYS A 298 14.06 -10.74 -15.49
N VAL A 299 14.80 -11.80 -15.20
CA VAL A 299 16.20 -11.71 -14.75
C VAL A 299 17.17 -11.64 -15.96
N PRO A 300 18.36 -11.01 -15.80
CA PRO A 300 19.31 -10.86 -16.91
C PRO A 300 19.89 -12.20 -17.37
N SER A 301 19.98 -12.39 -18.69
CA SER A 301 20.49 -13.63 -19.29
C SER A 301 22.02 -13.78 -19.20
N ASP A 302 22.72 -12.65 -19.16
CA ASP A 302 24.19 -12.53 -19.10
C ASP A 302 24.74 -12.57 -17.66
N ALA A 303 23.86 -12.55 -16.65
CA ALA A 303 24.26 -12.63 -15.25
C ALA A 303 25.11 -13.88 -14.94
N GLN A 304 26.01 -13.79 -13.98
CA GLN A 304 26.86 -14.86 -13.48
C GLN A 304 26.44 -15.31 -12.08
N ALA A 305 26.93 -16.46 -11.63
CA ALA A 305 26.62 -16.93 -10.28
C ALA A 305 27.18 -15.96 -9.23
N GLY A 306 26.34 -15.54 -8.29
CA GLY A 306 26.64 -14.48 -7.33
C GLY A 306 26.01 -13.13 -7.66
N ASP A 307 25.66 -12.88 -8.92
CA ASP A 307 24.95 -11.66 -9.32
C ASP A 307 23.60 -11.58 -8.61
N THR A 308 23.16 -10.35 -8.36
CA THR A 308 21.90 -10.07 -7.70
C THR A 308 20.97 -9.22 -8.58
N VAL A 309 19.67 -9.38 -8.36
CA VAL A 309 18.64 -8.45 -8.83
C VAL A 309 17.90 -7.95 -7.60
N GLU A 310 18.01 -6.66 -7.35
CA GLU A 310 17.35 -5.96 -6.26
C GLU A 310 16.01 -5.40 -6.76
N VAL A 311 14.92 -5.98 -6.27
CA VAL A 311 13.54 -5.60 -6.57
C VAL A 311 12.99 -4.78 -5.42
N THR A 312 12.50 -3.58 -5.69
CA THR A 312 11.75 -2.78 -4.71
C THR A 312 10.27 -2.84 -5.06
N VAL A 313 9.44 -3.21 -4.09
CA VAL A 313 8.00 -3.43 -4.24
C VAL A 313 7.27 -2.83 -3.04
N THR A 314 6.09 -2.28 -3.22
CA THR A 314 5.23 -1.86 -2.09
C THR A 314 4.25 -3.00 -1.80
N PRO A 315 4.32 -3.68 -0.65
CA PRO A 315 3.43 -4.80 -0.35
C PRO A 315 1.96 -4.37 -0.24
N GLU A 316 1.06 -5.29 -0.57
CA GLU A 316 -0.39 -5.10 -0.40
C GLU A 316 -0.73 -4.77 1.07
N GLY A 317 -1.60 -3.78 1.29
CA GLY A 317 -1.95 -3.29 2.64
C GLY A 317 -0.86 -2.45 3.33
N SER A 318 0.26 -2.14 2.66
CA SER A 318 1.32 -1.26 3.15
C SER A 318 1.48 -0.02 2.27
N ASP A 319 2.11 1.03 2.82
CA ASP A 319 2.54 2.23 2.09
C ASP A 319 4.07 2.38 2.09
N THR A 320 4.80 1.44 2.71
CA THR A 320 6.25 1.45 2.76
C THR A 320 6.82 0.45 1.76
N PRO A 321 7.62 0.90 0.78
CA PRO A 321 8.33 0.00 -0.12
C PRO A 321 9.32 -0.89 0.65
N GLU A 322 9.46 -2.12 0.20
CA GLU A 322 10.39 -3.11 0.69
C GLU A 322 11.33 -3.55 -0.45
N LYS A 323 12.59 -3.85 -0.09
CA LYS A 323 13.60 -4.37 -0.99
C LYS A 323 13.72 -5.88 -0.86
N VAL A 324 13.66 -6.59 -1.98
CA VAL A 324 13.82 -8.03 -2.12
C VAL A 324 14.98 -8.30 -3.06
N THR A 325 15.84 -9.26 -2.74
CA THR A 325 17.04 -9.58 -3.50
C THR A 325 16.93 -10.99 -4.05
N LEU A 326 17.03 -11.13 -5.37
CA LEU A 326 17.22 -12.40 -6.07
C LEU A 326 18.73 -12.60 -6.28
N THR A 327 19.31 -13.72 -5.85
CA THR A 327 20.72 -14.06 -6.09
C THR A 327 20.85 -15.24 -7.04
N LYS A 328 21.62 -15.07 -8.12
CA LYS A 328 21.88 -16.13 -9.11
C LYS A 328 22.77 -17.22 -8.53
N GLN A 329 22.33 -18.46 -8.64
CA GLN A 329 23.02 -19.63 -8.15
C GLN A 329 23.83 -20.30 -9.26
N ALA A 330 24.81 -21.13 -8.87
CA ALA A 330 25.65 -21.88 -9.80
C ALA A 330 24.89 -22.92 -10.65
N ASP A 331 23.73 -23.39 -10.18
CA ASP A 331 22.84 -24.30 -10.93
C ASP A 331 21.94 -23.57 -11.94
N GLY A 332 22.04 -22.23 -12.02
CA GLY A 332 21.25 -21.39 -12.91
C GLY A 332 19.90 -20.93 -12.35
N SER A 333 19.52 -21.34 -11.14
CA SER A 333 18.36 -20.80 -10.42
C SER A 333 18.65 -19.42 -9.82
N TRP A 334 17.61 -18.69 -9.40
CA TRP A 334 17.72 -17.48 -8.59
C TRP A 334 16.97 -17.66 -7.28
N THR A 335 17.63 -17.40 -6.16
CA THR A 335 17.05 -17.51 -4.81
C THR A 335 16.61 -16.14 -4.32
N SER A 336 15.36 -16.02 -3.89
CA SER A 336 14.83 -14.82 -3.23
C SER A 336 15.13 -14.84 -1.73
N ASP A 337 15.50 -13.69 -1.14
CA ASP A 337 15.57 -13.51 0.31
C ASP A 337 14.17 -13.38 0.96
N LYS A 338 13.14 -13.03 0.18
CA LYS A 338 11.72 -12.93 0.61
C LYS A 338 10.77 -13.59 -0.40
N PRO A 339 10.77 -14.94 -0.46
CA PRO A 339 10.02 -15.69 -1.46
C PRO A 339 8.49 -15.51 -1.37
N GLU A 340 7.97 -15.11 -0.22
CA GLU A 340 6.56 -14.76 -0.01
C GLU A 340 6.11 -13.50 -0.75
N THR A 341 7.03 -12.58 -1.06
CA THR A 341 6.74 -11.35 -1.80
C THR A 341 7.17 -11.49 -3.26
N VAL A 342 8.43 -11.87 -3.49
CA VAL A 342 8.97 -12.12 -4.84
C VAL A 342 9.46 -13.56 -4.89
N PRO A 343 8.79 -14.47 -5.59
CA PRO A 343 9.19 -15.88 -5.65
C PRO A 343 10.56 -16.07 -6.31
N SER A 344 11.28 -17.11 -5.90
CA SER A 344 12.51 -17.59 -6.56
C SER A 344 12.27 -18.00 -8.02
N VAL A 345 13.33 -17.95 -8.84
CA VAL A 345 13.30 -18.42 -10.24
C VAL A 345 13.96 -19.79 -10.32
N GLU A 346 13.22 -20.81 -10.75
CA GLU A 346 13.77 -22.16 -10.92
C GLU A 346 14.82 -22.21 -12.05
N ALA A 347 15.78 -23.14 -11.96
CA ALA A 347 16.78 -23.34 -12.99
C ALA A 347 16.14 -23.60 -14.37
N GLY A 348 16.58 -22.85 -15.39
CA GLY A 348 16.03 -22.90 -16.74
C GLY A 348 14.80 -22.02 -16.98
N LYS A 349 14.33 -21.30 -15.96
CA LYS A 349 13.39 -20.17 -16.10
C LYS A 349 14.18 -18.86 -16.10
N ASP A 350 13.58 -17.82 -16.68
CA ASP A 350 14.20 -16.50 -16.83
C ASP A 350 13.35 -15.37 -16.22
N SER A 351 12.29 -15.73 -15.48
CA SER A 351 11.36 -14.77 -14.90
C SER A 351 10.62 -15.35 -13.69
N THR A 352 10.15 -14.45 -12.84
CA THR A 352 9.24 -14.70 -11.71
C THR A 352 8.10 -13.69 -11.74
N THR A 353 6.98 -14.01 -11.08
CA THR A 353 5.83 -13.12 -10.99
C THR A 353 5.54 -12.81 -9.53
N ILE A 354 5.54 -11.51 -9.20
CA ILE A 354 5.04 -10.97 -7.95
C ILE A 354 3.52 -11.15 -7.96
N PRO A 355 2.94 -11.95 -7.05
CA PRO A 355 1.50 -12.19 -7.01
C PRO A 355 0.72 -10.90 -6.75
N GLU A 356 -0.49 -10.79 -7.31
CA GLU A 356 -1.37 -9.63 -7.14
C GLU A 356 -1.71 -9.32 -5.67
N ASP A 357 -1.81 -10.34 -4.81
CA ASP A 357 -2.10 -10.18 -3.38
C ASP A 357 -0.85 -9.82 -2.54
N LYS A 358 0.27 -9.58 -3.21
CA LYS A 358 1.58 -9.26 -2.61
C LYS A 358 2.13 -7.91 -3.05
N VAL A 359 1.48 -7.22 -3.97
CA VAL A 359 1.89 -5.90 -4.46
C VAL A 359 0.71 -4.95 -4.48
N LYS A 360 0.90 -3.76 -3.90
CA LYS A 360 -0.10 -2.70 -3.86
C LYS A 360 -0.44 -2.25 -5.28
N ASP A 361 -1.73 -2.25 -5.61
CA ASP A 361 -2.25 -1.75 -6.88
C ASP A 361 -1.71 -0.35 -7.24
N GLY A 362 -1.26 -0.19 -8.49
CA GLY A 362 -0.73 1.06 -9.02
C GLY A 362 0.62 1.50 -8.45
N SER A 363 1.19 0.79 -7.47
CA SER A 363 2.49 1.13 -6.87
C SER A 363 3.65 0.89 -7.84
N GLU A 364 4.74 1.65 -7.69
CA GLU A 364 5.94 1.47 -8.52
C GLU A 364 6.73 0.25 -8.05
N VAL A 365 7.05 -0.64 -8.99
CA VAL A 365 7.99 -1.74 -8.83
C VAL A 365 9.25 -1.39 -9.60
N THR A 366 10.41 -1.42 -8.94
CA THR A 366 11.71 -1.16 -9.58
C THR A 366 12.60 -2.39 -9.48
N ALA A 367 13.45 -2.63 -10.48
CA ALA A 367 14.46 -3.69 -10.42
C ALA A 367 15.81 -3.19 -10.95
N GLN A 368 16.89 -3.60 -10.30
CA GLN A 368 18.26 -3.27 -10.69
C GLN A 368 19.16 -4.50 -10.48
N ALA A 369 20.01 -4.80 -11.46
CA ALA A 369 20.96 -5.91 -11.35
C ALA A 369 22.33 -5.41 -10.88
N LYS A 370 23.04 -6.24 -10.12
CA LYS A 370 24.35 -5.93 -9.54
C LYS A 370 25.24 -7.17 -9.50
N ASP A 371 26.50 -7.05 -9.86
CA ASP A 371 27.47 -8.14 -9.71
C ASP A 371 28.14 -8.12 -8.31
N PRO A 372 28.91 -9.16 -7.93
CA PRO A 372 29.66 -9.17 -6.67
C PRO A 372 30.72 -8.07 -6.54
N SER A 373 31.19 -7.52 -7.67
CA SER A 373 32.19 -6.45 -7.75
C SER A 373 31.57 -5.06 -7.52
N GLY A 374 30.25 -4.97 -7.48
CA GLY A 374 29.48 -3.76 -7.22
C GLY A 374 29.04 -2.99 -8.46
N ASN A 375 29.25 -3.51 -9.68
CA ASN A 375 28.80 -2.85 -10.90
C ASN A 375 27.29 -3.03 -11.05
N GLU A 376 26.61 -1.93 -11.38
CA GLU A 376 25.14 -1.88 -11.41
C GLU A 376 24.59 -1.60 -12.80
N SER A 377 23.50 -2.26 -13.14
CA SER A 377 22.74 -1.98 -14.35
C SER A 377 21.88 -0.71 -14.20
N THR A 378 21.36 -0.21 -15.32
CA THR A 378 20.35 0.86 -15.27
C THR A 378 19.07 0.34 -14.61
N PRO A 379 18.52 1.02 -13.60
CA PRO A 379 17.29 0.57 -12.96
C PRO A 379 16.11 0.66 -13.93
N VAL A 380 15.26 -0.35 -13.90
CA VAL A 380 13.98 -0.39 -14.62
C VAL A 380 12.83 -0.24 -13.65
N LYS A 381 11.71 0.30 -14.13
CA LYS A 381 10.52 0.52 -13.32
C LYS A 381 9.24 0.36 -14.10
N ALA A 382 8.21 -0.16 -13.45
CA ALA A 382 6.85 -0.17 -13.94
C ALA A 382 5.88 -0.05 -12.76
N ASN A 383 4.69 0.49 -13.02
CA ASN A 383 3.63 0.50 -12.01
C ASN A 383 2.86 -0.82 -12.10
N ALA A 384 2.59 -1.43 -10.94
CA ALA A 384 1.71 -2.58 -10.84
C ALA A 384 0.36 -2.27 -11.46
N GLY A 385 -0.27 -3.29 -12.04
CA GLY A 385 -1.64 -3.19 -12.53
C GLY A 385 -2.61 -2.86 -11.39
N ASN A 386 -3.88 -2.69 -11.74
CA ASN A 386 -4.93 -2.68 -10.74
C ASN A 386 -5.55 -4.07 -10.72
N ASN A 387 -5.75 -4.63 -9.54
CA ASN A 387 -6.63 -5.77 -9.42
C ASN A 387 -8.03 -5.39 -9.93
N ALA A 388 -8.70 -6.37 -10.54
CA ALA A 388 -10.14 -6.24 -10.73
C ALA A 388 -10.75 -5.94 -9.36
N ALA A 389 -11.62 -4.91 -9.29
CA ALA A 389 -12.24 -4.52 -8.03
C ALA A 389 -12.71 -5.77 -7.27
N ALA A 390 -12.30 -5.90 -6.01
CA ALA A 390 -12.65 -7.05 -5.19
C ALA A 390 -14.14 -7.35 -5.36
N PRO A 391 -14.54 -8.61 -5.60
CA PRO A 391 -15.94 -8.95 -5.81
C PRO A 391 -16.72 -8.42 -4.62
N ASP A 392 -17.78 -7.67 -4.90
CA ASP A 392 -18.67 -7.21 -3.85
C ASP A 392 -19.20 -8.45 -3.11
N THR A 393 -18.92 -8.53 -1.81
CA THR A 393 -19.37 -9.62 -0.94
C THR A 393 -20.43 -9.16 0.06
N THR A 394 -20.90 -7.91 -0.03
CA THR A 394 -21.73 -7.30 1.00
C THR A 394 -23.18 -7.25 0.55
N ALA A 395 -24.00 -8.18 1.05
CA ALA A 395 -25.44 -8.13 0.82
C ALA A 395 -26.09 -6.89 1.46
N PRO A 396 -27.21 -6.39 0.91
CA PRO A 396 -28.05 -5.40 1.58
C PRO A 396 -28.61 -5.96 2.89
N SER A 397 -29.01 -5.08 3.81
CA SER A 397 -29.71 -5.48 5.03
C SER A 397 -30.99 -6.24 4.72
N ALA A 398 -31.43 -7.12 5.63
CA ALA A 398 -32.66 -7.87 5.43
C ALA A 398 -33.89 -6.92 5.47
N PRO A 399 -34.88 -7.12 4.58
CA PRO A 399 -36.16 -6.41 4.67
C PRO A 399 -36.90 -6.81 5.96
N GLU A 400 -37.88 -6.02 6.39
CA GLU A 400 -38.74 -6.36 7.53
C GLU A 400 -40.14 -6.73 7.02
N VAL A 401 -40.71 -7.83 7.52
CA VAL A 401 -42.07 -8.27 7.20
C VAL A 401 -42.91 -8.18 8.45
N THR A 402 -43.94 -7.33 8.44
CA THR A 402 -44.79 -7.04 9.60
C THR A 402 -46.26 -7.29 9.24
N PRO A 403 -46.85 -8.41 9.67
CA PRO A 403 -48.27 -8.66 9.52
C PRO A 403 -49.10 -7.67 10.34
N SER A 404 -50.25 -7.27 9.79
CA SER A 404 -51.27 -6.49 10.49
C SER A 404 -51.99 -7.37 11.52
N ALA A 405 -52.28 -6.79 12.68
CA ALA A 405 -53.02 -7.47 13.74
C ALA A 405 -54.55 -7.37 13.60
N THR A 406 -55.05 -6.57 12.65
CA THR A 406 -56.47 -6.17 12.60
C THR A 406 -57.20 -6.50 11.31
N ASP A 407 -56.53 -6.45 10.16
CA ASP A 407 -57.18 -6.51 8.83
C ASP A 407 -56.61 -7.59 7.90
N GLY A 408 -55.54 -8.30 8.30
CA GLY A 408 -54.94 -9.37 7.49
C GLY A 408 -53.85 -8.91 6.51
N SER A 409 -53.68 -7.61 6.29
CA SER A 409 -52.63 -7.05 5.43
C SER A 409 -51.21 -7.34 5.94
N VAL A 410 -50.20 -7.23 5.08
CA VAL A 410 -48.78 -7.44 5.46
C VAL A 410 -47.92 -6.29 4.96
N THR A 411 -47.21 -5.62 5.87
CA THR A 411 -46.27 -4.54 5.50
C THR A 411 -44.87 -5.11 5.27
N VAL A 412 -44.23 -4.71 4.18
CA VAL A 412 -42.84 -5.04 3.85
C VAL A 412 -42.01 -3.75 3.85
N LYS A 413 -41.07 -3.65 4.79
CA LYS A 413 -40.08 -2.56 4.85
C LYS A 413 -38.87 -2.91 4.00
N VAL A 414 -38.47 -2.01 3.11
CA VAL A 414 -37.30 -2.18 2.24
C VAL A 414 -36.00 -1.74 2.93
N PRO A 415 -34.83 -2.31 2.57
CA PRO A 415 -33.56 -1.97 3.21
C PRO A 415 -33.13 -0.53 2.93
N SER A 416 -32.71 0.19 3.97
CA SER A 416 -32.25 1.58 3.86
C SER A 416 -30.88 1.71 3.20
N ASP A 417 -30.04 0.69 3.33
CA ASP A 417 -28.68 0.59 2.80
C ASP A 417 -28.60 0.10 1.36
N ALA A 418 -29.72 -0.37 0.80
CA ALA A 418 -29.77 -0.84 -0.58
C ALA A 418 -29.34 0.25 -1.59
N GLN A 419 -28.74 -0.17 -2.69
CA GLN A 419 -28.28 0.67 -3.80
C GLN A 419 -29.18 0.51 -5.03
N ALA A 420 -29.05 1.42 -6.00
CA ALA A 420 -29.81 1.32 -7.25
C ALA A 420 -29.44 0.03 -7.99
N GLY A 421 -30.45 -0.76 -8.36
CA GLY A 421 -30.27 -2.10 -8.95
C GLY A 421 -30.44 -3.25 -7.95
N ASP A 422 -30.38 -2.99 -6.65
CA ASP A 422 -30.70 -4.01 -5.63
C ASP A 422 -32.17 -4.43 -5.73
N THR A 423 -32.44 -5.67 -5.36
CA THR A 423 -33.77 -6.25 -5.39
C THR A 423 -34.21 -6.71 -4.01
N VAL A 424 -35.52 -6.67 -3.77
CA VAL A 424 -36.19 -7.37 -2.66
C VAL A 424 -37.16 -8.36 -3.28
N GLU A 425 -36.93 -9.62 -3.02
CA GLU A 425 -37.75 -10.74 -3.47
C GLU A 425 -38.74 -11.10 -2.38
N VAL A 426 -40.02 -10.82 -2.63
CA VAL A 426 -41.14 -11.11 -1.73
C VAL A 426 -41.84 -12.38 -2.21
N THR A 427 -42.00 -13.36 -1.32
CA THR A 427 -42.82 -14.55 -1.57
C THR A 427 -44.14 -14.38 -0.84
N VAL A 428 -45.25 -14.44 -1.57
CA VAL A 428 -46.61 -14.25 -1.06
C VAL A 428 -47.51 -15.33 -1.64
N THR A 429 -48.48 -15.82 -0.88
CA THR A 429 -49.53 -16.69 -1.44
C THR A 429 -50.73 -15.81 -1.78
N PRO A 430 -51.08 -15.61 -3.06
CA PRO A 430 -52.21 -14.75 -3.42
C PRO A 430 -53.53 -15.29 -2.90
N GLU A 431 -54.48 -14.39 -2.63
CA GLU A 431 -55.85 -14.75 -2.24
C GLU A 431 -56.51 -15.64 -3.31
N GLY A 432 -57.28 -16.65 -2.89
CA GLY A 432 -57.85 -17.65 -3.81
C GLY A 432 -56.86 -18.66 -4.43
N SER A 433 -55.58 -18.60 -4.07
CA SER A 433 -54.54 -19.55 -4.49
C SER A 433 -54.01 -20.39 -3.32
N ASP A 434 -53.41 -21.55 -3.64
CA ASP A 434 -52.64 -22.38 -2.70
C ASP A 434 -51.14 -22.42 -3.07
N THR A 435 -50.74 -21.74 -4.14
CA THR A 435 -49.36 -21.72 -4.60
C THR A 435 -48.73 -20.36 -4.32
N PRO A 436 -47.65 -20.29 -3.52
CA PRO A 436 -46.89 -19.08 -3.34
C PRO A 436 -46.33 -18.59 -4.68
N GLU A 437 -46.35 -17.28 -4.88
CA GLU A 437 -45.64 -16.63 -5.97
C GLU A 437 -44.53 -15.71 -5.45
N LYS A 438 -43.60 -15.42 -6.34
CA LYS A 438 -42.51 -14.47 -6.11
C LYS A 438 -42.83 -13.16 -6.81
N VAL A 439 -42.56 -12.07 -6.12
CA VAL A 439 -42.69 -10.68 -6.56
C VAL A 439 -41.37 -9.98 -6.27
N THR A 440 -40.86 -9.21 -7.23
CA THR A 440 -39.55 -8.55 -7.13
C THR A 440 -39.74 -7.04 -7.11
N LEU A 441 -39.27 -6.40 -6.05
CA LEU A 441 -39.08 -4.96 -5.98
C LEU A 441 -37.64 -4.64 -6.41
N THR A 442 -37.44 -3.71 -7.34
CA THR A 442 -36.10 -3.25 -7.77
C THR A 442 -35.89 -1.79 -7.40
N LYS A 443 -34.81 -1.47 -6.68
CA LYS A 443 -34.46 -0.12 -6.28
C LYS A 443 -34.00 0.70 -7.49
N GLN A 444 -34.61 1.85 -7.68
CA GLN A 444 -34.31 2.77 -8.77
C GLN A 444 -33.33 3.86 -8.32
N ALA A 445 -32.72 4.54 -9.28
CA ALA A 445 -31.75 5.61 -9.01
C ALA A 445 -32.39 6.87 -8.38
N ASP A 446 -33.70 7.08 -8.55
CA ASP A 446 -34.46 8.16 -7.93
C ASP A 446 -34.89 7.84 -6.48
N GLY A 447 -34.55 6.64 -5.98
CA GLY A 447 -34.87 6.17 -4.65
C GLY A 447 -36.22 5.46 -4.51
N SER A 448 -37.01 5.32 -5.57
CA SER A 448 -38.23 4.49 -5.55
C SER A 448 -37.89 3.00 -5.68
N TRP A 449 -38.87 2.13 -5.39
CA TRP A 449 -38.80 0.70 -5.70
C TRP A 449 -39.93 0.30 -6.63
N THR A 450 -39.58 -0.31 -7.76
CA THR A 450 -40.56 -0.76 -8.76
C THR A 450 -40.88 -2.23 -8.56
N SER A 451 -42.16 -2.57 -8.42
CA SER A 451 -42.65 -3.94 -8.38
C SER A 451 -42.85 -4.51 -9.79
N ASP A 452 -42.45 -5.76 -10.02
CA ASP A 452 -42.79 -6.50 -11.23
C ASP A 452 -44.26 -6.97 -11.27
N LYS A 453 -44.93 -7.03 -10.10
CA LYS A 453 -46.36 -7.33 -9.95
C LYS A 453 -47.02 -6.37 -8.95
N PRO A 454 -47.30 -5.12 -9.37
CA PRO A 454 -47.85 -4.09 -8.49
C PRO A 454 -49.27 -4.39 -7.99
N GLU A 455 -50.00 -5.31 -8.64
CA GLU A 455 -51.35 -5.73 -8.22
C GLU A 455 -51.33 -6.62 -6.95
N THR A 456 -50.21 -7.30 -6.66
CA THR A 456 -50.04 -8.13 -5.46
C THR A 456 -49.17 -7.44 -4.43
N VAL A 457 -48.00 -6.93 -4.81
CA VAL A 457 -47.12 -6.13 -3.94
C VAL A 457 -46.92 -4.76 -4.59
N PRO A 458 -47.51 -3.68 -4.04
CA PRO A 458 -47.37 -2.34 -4.61
C PRO A 458 -45.93 -1.84 -4.62
N SER A 459 -45.62 -0.93 -5.56
CA SER A 459 -44.33 -0.23 -5.62
C SER A 459 -44.15 0.73 -4.44
N VAL A 460 -42.91 1.05 -4.08
CA VAL A 460 -42.58 2.04 -3.04
C VAL A 460 -42.18 3.36 -3.70
N GLU A 461 -42.93 4.43 -3.45
CA GLU A 461 -42.61 5.75 -3.98
C GLU A 461 -41.31 6.31 -3.37
N ALA A 462 -40.62 7.18 -4.10
CA ALA A 462 -39.40 7.82 -3.62
C ALA A 462 -39.65 8.57 -2.29
N GLY A 463 -38.81 8.30 -1.30
CA GLY A 463 -38.93 8.87 0.06
C GLY A 463 -39.84 8.07 1.02
N LYS A 464 -40.45 6.97 0.57
CA LYS A 464 -41.08 5.96 1.42
C LYS A 464 -40.12 4.79 1.65
N ASP A 465 -40.33 4.05 2.73
CA ASP A 465 -39.45 2.93 3.15
C ASP A 465 -40.22 1.61 3.34
N SER A 466 -41.49 1.56 2.97
CA SER A 466 -42.30 0.35 3.01
C SER A 466 -43.41 0.33 1.96
N THR A 467 -43.92 -0.86 1.71
CA THR A 467 -45.16 -1.13 0.96
C THR A 467 -46.05 -2.06 1.78
N THR A 468 -47.35 -2.06 1.52
CA THR A 468 -48.32 -2.94 2.19
C THR A 468 -48.98 -3.82 1.16
N ILE A 469 -48.89 -5.13 1.35
CA ILE A 469 -49.66 -6.15 0.65
C ILE A 469 -51.09 -6.08 1.20
N PRO A 470 -52.08 -5.70 0.38
CA PRO A 470 -53.47 -5.62 0.81
C PRO A 470 -54.01 -6.98 1.24
N GLU A 471 -54.93 -6.98 2.20
CA GLU A 471 -55.59 -8.17 2.74
C GLU A 471 -56.29 -9.00 1.64
N ASP A 472 -56.92 -8.36 0.66
CA ASP A 472 -57.60 -9.03 -0.46
C ASP A 472 -56.63 -9.59 -1.52
N LYS A 473 -55.31 -9.43 -1.32
CA LYS A 473 -54.24 -9.91 -2.19
C LYS A 473 -53.37 -10.99 -1.56
N VAL A 474 -53.57 -11.31 -0.28
CA VAL A 474 -52.79 -12.32 0.43
C VAL A 474 -53.69 -13.31 1.15
N LYS A 475 -53.44 -14.60 0.90
CA LYS A 475 -54.19 -15.69 1.53
C LYS A 475 -54.07 -15.63 3.05
N ASP A 476 -55.22 -15.65 3.72
CA ASP A 476 -55.31 -15.75 5.18
C ASP A 476 -54.38 -16.82 5.78
N GLY A 477 -53.64 -16.42 6.83
CA GLY A 477 -52.73 -17.30 7.56
C GLY A 477 -51.49 -17.77 6.79
N SER A 478 -51.38 -17.43 5.50
CA SER A 478 -50.23 -17.82 4.67
C SER A 478 -48.97 -17.07 5.08
N GLU A 479 -47.81 -17.71 4.90
CA GLU A 479 -46.51 -17.09 5.17
C GLU A 479 -46.17 -16.12 4.02
N VAL A 480 -45.82 -14.89 4.39
CA VAL A 480 -45.14 -13.93 3.54
C VAL A 480 -43.68 -13.89 3.96
N SER A 481 -42.77 -14.01 2.99
CA SER A 481 -41.33 -13.86 3.24
C SER A 481 -40.69 -12.86 2.30
N ALA A 482 -39.57 -12.27 2.72
CA ALA A 482 -38.81 -11.33 1.90
C ALA A 482 -37.30 -11.47 2.11
N LYS A 483 -36.52 -11.31 1.04
CA LYS A 483 -35.05 -11.33 1.05
C LYS A 483 -34.52 -10.27 0.09
N ALA A 484 -33.45 -9.57 0.45
CA ALA A 484 -32.78 -8.61 -0.42
C ALA A 484 -31.59 -9.24 -1.14
N LYS A 485 -31.29 -8.76 -2.34
CA LYS A 485 -30.19 -9.21 -3.19
C LYS A 485 -29.59 -8.05 -3.98
N ASP A 486 -28.27 -7.99 -4.05
CA ASP A 486 -27.57 -7.01 -4.91
C ASP A 486 -27.31 -7.57 -6.33
N PRO A 487 -26.86 -6.73 -7.29
CA PRO A 487 -26.47 -7.19 -8.63
C PRO A 487 -25.30 -8.18 -8.67
N ALA A 488 -24.45 -8.21 -7.63
CA ALA A 488 -23.34 -9.15 -7.49
C ALA A 488 -23.80 -10.55 -7.03
N GLY A 489 -25.05 -10.65 -6.56
CA GLY A 489 -25.71 -11.87 -6.16
C GLY A 489 -25.64 -12.17 -4.67
N ASN A 490 -25.15 -11.25 -3.82
CA ASN A 490 -25.14 -11.43 -2.37
C ASN A 490 -26.56 -11.26 -1.82
N GLU A 491 -26.95 -12.10 -0.87
CA GLU A 491 -28.32 -12.16 -0.38
C GLU A 491 -28.40 -11.96 1.14
N SER A 492 -29.40 -11.22 1.61
CA SER A 492 -29.63 -10.95 3.03
C SER A 492 -30.12 -12.19 3.81
N ALA A 493 -30.37 -12.08 5.12
CA ALA A 493 -31.24 -13.05 5.78
C ALA A 493 -32.69 -12.94 5.24
N GLU A 494 -33.46 -14.02 5.33
CA GLU A 494 -34.89 -14.03 4.99
C GLU A 494 -35.72 -13.58 6.21
N SER A 495 -36.65 -12.66 5.99
CA SER A 495 -37.65 -12.23 6.99
C SER A 495 -39.01 -12.82 6.66
N LYS A 496 -39.80 -13.16 7.69
CA LYS A 496 -41.07 -13.90 7.55
C LYS A 496 -42.15 -13.35 8.47
N GLY A 497 -43.39 -13.42 8.01
CA GLY A 497 -44.58 -13.15 8.82
C GLY A 497 -45.81 -13.81 8.20
N ASN A 498 -46.69 -14.36 9.03
CA ASN A 498 -47.96 -14.91 8.56
C ASN A 498 -49.00 -13.81 8.42
N ALA A 499 -49.67 -13.74 7.28
CA ALA A 499 -50.84 -12.89 7.10
C ALA A 499 -51.89 -13.21 8.19
N GLY A 500 -52.63 -12.18 8.62
CA GLY A 500 -53.71 -12.37 9.59
C GLY A 500 -54.81 -13.28 9.04
N ASN A 501 -55.77 -13.65 9.90
CA ASN A 501 -56.98 -14.35 9.46
C ASN A 501 -58.11 -13.31 9.37
N ASN A 502 -58.40 -12.82 8.17
CA ASN A 502 -59.61 -12.04 7.92
C ASN A 502 -60.57 -12.86 7.05
N ALA A 503 -61.50 -13.60 7.69
CA ALA A 503 -62.30 -14.60 6.96
C ALA A 503 -63.26 -14.02 5.89
N ASP A 504 -63.44 -12.70 5.83
CA ASP A 504 -64.28 -12.02 4.85
C ASP A 504 -63.44 -11.04 4.03
N HIS A 505 -63.23 -11.37 2.75
CA HIS A 505 -62.46 -10.62 1.75
C HIS A 505 -63.34 -10.07 0.63
N THR A 506 -64.67 -10.17 0.78
CA THR A 506 -65.61 -9.91 -0.30
C THR A 506 -66.31 -8.59 -0.08
N ALA A 507 -65.80 -7.52 -0.69
CA ALA A 507 -66.50 -6.24 -0.73
C ALA A 507 -67.91 -6.42 -1.35
N PRO A 508 -68.92 -5.67 -0.87
CA PRO A 508 -70.20 -5.59 -1.56
C PRO A 508 -70.02 -5.02 -2.97
N SER A 509 -70.93 -5.35 -3.89
CA SER A 509 -70.93 -4.77 -5.24
C SER A 509 -70.97 -3.24 -5.18
N ALA A 510 -70.40 -2.55 -6.17
CA ALA A 510 -70.42 -1.10 -6.21
C ALA A 510 -71.87 -0.55 -6.28
N PRO A 511 -72.19 0.51 -5.53
CA PRO A 511 -73.46 1.21 -5.69
C PRO A 511 -73.54 1.85 -7.09
N GLU A 512 -74.74 2.20 -7.56
CA GLU A 512 -74.92 2.90 -8.85
C GLU A 512 -75.36 4.34 -8.60
N VAL A 513 -74.68 5.32 -9.18
CA VAL A 513 -75.06 6.74 -9.08
C VAL A 513 -75.60 7.19 -10.42
N THR A 514 -76.90 7.52 -10.48
CA THR A 514 -77.61 7.93 -11.69
C THR A 514 -78.19 9.33 -11.52
N PRO A 515 -77.58 10.36 -12.14
CA PRO A 515 -78.16 11.69 -12.21
C PRO A 515 -79.45 11.70 -13.03
N SER A 516 -80.43 12.49 -12.59
CA SER A 516 -81.63 12.78 -13.37
C SER A 516 -81.32 13.69 -14.55
N ALA A 517 -81.91 13.37 -15.70
CA ALA A 517 -81.76 14.17 -16.92
C ALA A 517 -82.72 15.37 -16.98
N THR A 518 -83.65 15.52 -16.02
CA THR A 518 -84.77 16.47 -16.13
C THR A 518 -84.91 17.45 -14.98
N ASP A 519 -84.45 17.10 -13.77
CA ASP A 519 -84.77 17.86 -12.56
C ASP A 519 -83.59 18.05 -11.59
N GLY A 520 -82.39 17.59 -11.93
CA GLY A 520 -81.19 17.81 -11.10
C GLY A 520 -81.04 16.83 -9.93
N SER A 521 -82.06 16.03 -9.60
CA SER A 521 -81.97 14.98 -8.57
C SER A 521 -80.94 13.89 -8.92
N VAL A 522 -80.45 13.17 -7.91
CA VAL A 522 -79.48 12.07 -8.10
C VAL A 522 -79.97 10.81 -7.42
N THR A 523 -80.11 9.72 -8.16
CA THR A 523 -80.50 8.42 -7.61
C THR A 523 -79.26 7.59 -7.26
N VAL A 524 -79.21 7.07 -6.04
CA VAL A 524 -78.18 6.13 -5.57
C VAL A 524 -78.82 4.76 -5.37
N LYS A 525 -78.42 3.79 -6.19
CA LYS A 525 -78.80 2.37 -6.05
C LYS A 525 -77.85 1.71 -5.06
N VAL A 526 -78.40 1.03 -4.07
CA VAL A 526 -77.62 0.31 -3.04
C VAL A 526 -77.31 -1.12 -3.51
N PRO A 527 -76.21 -1.74 -3.04
CA PRO A 527 -75.80 -3.07 -3.48
C PRO A 527 -76.80 -4.17 -3.07
N SER A 528 -77.15 -5.06 -4.01
CA SER A 528 -78.11 -6.14 -3.77
C SER A 528 -77.53 -7.28 -2.94
N ASP A 529 -76.22 -7.49 -3.03
CA ASP A 529 -75.43 -8.52 -2.34
C ASP A 529 -74.99 -8.11 -0.93
N ALA A 530 -75.17 -6.84 -0.56
CA ALA A 530 -74.79 -6.34 0.76
C ALA A 530 -75.46 -7.13 1.91
N GLN A 531 -74.77 -7.27 3.03
CA GLN A 531 -75.23 -7.92 4.25
C GLN A 531 -75.58 -6.90 5.34
N ALA A 532 -76.21 -7.37 6.42
CA ALA A 532 -76.55 -6.49 7.55
C ALA A 532 -75.26 -5.99 8.22
N GLY A 533 -75.12 -4.66 8.35
CA GLY A 533 -73.90 -4.00 8.83
C GLY A 533 -73.09 -3.33 7.73
N ASP A 534 -73.29 -3.71 6.47
CA ASP A 534 -72.63 -3.05 5.34
C ASP A 534 -73.06 -1.59 5.24
N THR A 535 -72.16 -0.78 4.69
CA THR A 535 -72.33 0.66 4.55
C THR A 535 -72.19 1.10 3.09
N VAL A 536 -72.88 2.17 2.72
CA VAL A 536 -72.64 2.92 1.49
C VAL A 536 -72.34 4.36 1.90
N GLU A 537 -71.10 4.78 1.67
CA GLU A 537 -70.67 6.16 1.89
C GLU A 537 -70.94 6.97 0.61
N VAL A 538 -71.84 7.94 0.70
CA VAL A 538 -72.22 8.86 -0.37
C VAL A 538 -71.55 10.20 -0.10
N THR A 539 -70.73 10.68 -1.03
CA THR A 539 -70.19 12.04 -1.02
C THR A 539 -71.07 12.92 -1.89
N VAL A 540 -71.65 13.97 -1.31
CA VAL A 540 -72.55 14.92 -1.99
C VAL A 540 -72.16 16.34 -1.59
N THR A 541 -72.29 17.30 -2.50
CA THR A 541 -72.17 18.73 -2.14
C THR A 541 -73.57 19.28 -1.89
N PRO A 542 -73.95 19.63 -0.65
CA PRO A 542 -75.29 20.13 -0.36
C PRO A 542 -75.59 21.45 -1.09
N GLU A 543 -76.86 21.67 -1.40
CA GLU A 543 -77.34 22.94 -1.99
C GLU A 543 -76.96 24.14 -1.08
N GLY A 544 -76.45 25.23 -1.69
CA GLY A 544 -75.92 26.39 -0.96
C GLY A 544 -74.55 26.21 -0.27
N SER A 545 -73.89 25.06 -0.45
CA SER A 545 -72.52 24.78 0.03
C SER A 545 -71.52 24.66 -1.11
N ASP A 546 -70.23 24.86 -0.82
CA ASP A 546 -69.10 24.57 -1.71
C ASP A 546 -68.23 23.41 -1.19
N THR A 547 -68.55 22.87 -0.01
CA THR A 547 -67.80 21.78 0.61
C THR A 547 -68.59 20.48 0.50
N PRO A 548 -68.03 19.42 -0.12
CA PRO A 548 -68.62 18.10 -0.11
C PRO A 548 -68.75 17.55 1.31
N GLU A 549 -69.80 16.78 1.53
CA GLU A 549 -70.12 16.11 2.78
C GLU A 549 -70.30 14.61 2.51
N LYS A 550 -69.88 13.78 3.48
CA LYS A 550 -70.10 12.33 3.48
C LYS A 550 -71.36 11.98 4.27
N VAL A 551 -72.19 11.13 3.68
CA VAL A 551 -73.42 10.59 4.26
C VAL A 551 -73.34 9.07 4.18
N THR A 552 -73.61 8.38 5.28
CA THR A 552 -73.48 6.93 5.38
C THR A 552 -74.84 6.28 5.47
N LEU A 553 -75.14 5.41 4.52
CA LEU A 553 -76.25 4.48 4.58
C LEU A 553 -75.77 3.17 5.20
N THR A 554 -76.42 2.67 6.26
CA THR A 554 -76.09 1.36 6.87
C THR A 554 -77.21 0.35 6.66
N LYS A 555 -76.89 -0.82 6.10
CA LYS A 555 -77.84 -1.91 5.87
C LYS A 555 -78.26 -2.56 7.17
N GLN A 556 -79.57 -2.61 7.40
CA GLN A 556 -80.17 -3.18 8.59
C GLN A 556 -80.57 -4.64 8.36
N ALA A 557 -80.76 -5.38 9.45
CA ALA A 557 -81.18 -6.79 9.41
C ALA A 557 -82.60 -7.00 8.81
N ASP A 558 -83.44 -5.97 8.81
CA ASP A 558 -84.78 -6.00 8.20
C ASP A 558 -84.77 -5.70 6.68
N GLY A 559 -83.59 -5.47 6.10
CA GLY A 559 -83.39 -5.18 4.69
C GLY A 559 -83.54 -3.69 4.31
N SER A 560 -83.80 -2.80 5.26
CA SER A 560 -83.75 -1.34 5.04
C SER A 560 -82.32 -0.81 5.11
N TRP A 561 -82.10 0.42 4.61
CA TRP A 561 -80.86 1.17 4.81
C TRP A 561 -81.14 2.46 5.56
N THR A 562 -80.45 2.67 6.68
CA THR A 562 -80.58 3.86 7.51
C THR A 562 -79.52 4.89 7.13
N SER A 563 -79.94 6.10 6.77
CA SER A 563 -79.04 7.25 6.59
C SER A 563 -78.70 7.90 7.92
N ASP A 564 -77.43 8.26 8.13
CA ASP A 564 -77.02 9.12 9.24
C ASP A 564 -77.44 10.59 9.05
N LYS A 565 -77.69 11.01 7.80
CA LYS A 565 -78.19 12.35 7.43
C LYS A 565 -79.37 12.26 6.46
N PRO A 566 -80.56 11.85 6.95
CA PRO A 566 -81.73 11.62 6.10
C PRO A 566 -82.27 12.89 5.41
N GLU A 567 -81.88 14.09 5.88
CA GLU A 567 -82.27 15.37 5.27
C GLU A 567 -81.53 15.65 3.95
N THR A 568 -80.34 15.07 3.75
CA THR A 568 -79.55 15.21 2.51
C THR A 568 -79.67 13.97 1.63
N VAL A 569 -79.43 12.77 2.19
CA VAL A 569 -79.61 11.49 1.49
C VAL A 569 -80.66 10.68 2.25
N PRO A 570 -81.88 10.49 1.71
CA PRO A 570 -82.93 9.76 2.39
C PRO A 570 -82.56 8.28 2.62
N SER A 571 -83.11 7.69 3.69
CA SER A 571 -83.03 6.24 3.95
C SER A 571 -83.74 5.42 2.86
N VAL A 572 -83.31 4.16 2.68
CA VAL A 572 -83.96 3.21 1.76
C VAL A 572 -84.88 2.28 2.57
N GLU A 573 -86.17 2.30 2.28
CA GLU A 573 -87.15 1.41 2.94
C GLU A 573 -86.91 -0.07 2.57
N ALA A 574 -87.26 -0.99 3.48
CA ALA A 574 -87.15 -2.41 3.23
C ALA A 574 -87.90 -2.83 1.95
N GLY A 575 -87.21 -3.53 1.05
CA GLY A 575 -87.75 -3.95 -0.26
C GLY A 575 -87.57 -2.93 -1.39
N LYS A 576 -86.96 -1.77 -1.13
CA LYS A 576 -86.44 -0.84 -2.14
C LYS A 576 -84.94 -1.06 -2.33
N ASP A 577 -84.42 -0.66 -3.49
CA ASP A 577 -83.03 -0.86 -3.89
C ASP A 577 -82.30 0.46 -4.21
N SER A 578 -82.94 1.59 -3.95
CA SER A 578 -82.41 2.91 -4.27
C SER A 578 -83.02 4.01 -3.40
N THR A 579 -82.28 5.10 -3.28
CA THR A 579 -82.72 6.39 -2.71
C THR A 579 -82.45 7.49 -3.71
N THR A 580 -83.21 8.58 -3.65
CA THR A 580 -83.03 9.74 -4.52
C THR A 580 -82.70 10.95 -3.65
N ILE A 581 -81.54 11.55 -3.91
CA ILE A 581 -81.13 12.84 -3.38
C ILE A 581 -82.00 13.89 -4.09
N PRO A 582 -82.85 14.62 -3.36
CA PRO A 582 -83.72 15.63 -3.97
C PRO A 582 -82.91 16.77 -4.60
N GLU A 583 -83.46 17.34 -5.68
CA GLU A 583 -82.85 18.46 -6.40
C GLU A 583 -82.56 19.69 -5.52
N ASP A 584 -83.36 19.95 -4.50
CA ASP A 584 -83.17 21.07 -3.55
C ASP A 584 -82.18 20.74 -2.42
N LYS A 585 -81.48 19.60 -2.51
CA LYS A 585 -80.51 19.12 -1.51
C LYS A 585 -79.12 18.86 -2.08
N VAL A 586 -78.93 18.94 -3.39
CA VAL A 586 -77.64 18.73 -4.06
C VAL A 586 -77.31 19.91 -4.96
N LYS A 587 -76.09 20.44 -4.81
CA LYS A 587 -75.61 21.56 -5.63
C LYS A 587 -75.57 21.18 -7.11
N ASP A 588 -76.20 21.98 -7.95
CA ASP A 588 -76.17 21.85 -9.41
C ASP A 588 -74.75 21.67 -9.96
N GLY A 589 -74.57 20.68 -10.85
CA GLY A 589 -73.32 20.35 -11.51
C GLY A 589 -72.25 19.71 -10.61
N SER A 590 -72.48 19.61 -9.29
CA SER A 590 -71.54 18.98 -8.36
C SER A 590 -71.47 17.46 -8.56
N GLU A 591 -70.30 16.88 -8.31
CA GLU A 591 -70.12 15.43 -8.35
C GLU A 591 -70.76 14.79 -7.10
N VAL A 592 -71.59 13.77 -7.33
CA VAL A 592 -72.01 12.82 -6.31
C VAL A 592 -71.24 11.54 -6.54
N SER A 593 -70.64 11.00 -5.49
CA SER A 593 -69.98 9.70 -5.54
C SER A 593 -70.47 8.76 -4.43
N ALA A 594 -70.38 7.46 -4.66
CA ALA A 594 -70.77 6.46 -3.68
C ALA A 594 -69.82 5.25 -3.69
N LYS A 595 -69.51 4.73 -2.50
CA LYS A 595 -68.69 3.53 -2.30
C LYS A 595 -69.31 2.65 -1.21
N ALA A 596 -69.38 1.34 -1.43
CA ALA A 596 -69.85 0.39 -0.42
C ALA A 596 -68.68 -0.17 0.40
N LYS A 597 -68.94 -0.50 1.68
CA LYS A 597 -67.96 -1.05 2.61
C LYS A 597 -68.62 -2.03 3.58
N ASP A 598 -68.07 -3.22 3.74
CA ASP A 598 -68.56 -4.20 4.72
C ASP A 598 -67.97 -3.95 6.14
N PRO A 599 -68.42 -4.68 7.18
CA PRO A 599 -67.84 -4.59 8.52
C PRO A 599 -66.38 -5.06 8.65
N ALA A 600 -65.90 -5.88 7.72
CA ALA A 600 -64.51 -6.35 7.66
C ALA A 600 -63.56 -5.30 7.07
N GLY A 601 -64.11 -4.28 6.42
CA GLY A 601 -63.39 -3.16 5.86
C GLY A 601 -63.23 -3.19 4.34
N ASN A 602 -63.72 -4.24 3.66
CA ASN A 602 -63.57 -4.39 2.22
C ASN A 602 -64.46 -3.37 1.49
N GLU A 603 -63.89 -2.70 0.49
CA GLU A 603 -64.52 -1.56 -0.19
C GLU A 603 -64.77 -1.84 -1.68
N SER A 604 -65.93 -1.41 -2.19
CA SER A 604 -66.29 -1.54 -3.61
C SER A 604 -65.53 -0.54 -4.49
N ALA A 605 -65.65 -0.66 -5.82
CA ALA A 605 -65.31 0.47 -6.70
C ALA A 605 -66.19 1.70 -6.37
N GLU A 606 -65.66 2.90 -6.60
CA GLU A 606 -66.43 4.15 -6.45
C GLU A 606 -67.25 4.43 -7.73
N SER A 607 -68.52 4.74 -7.56
CA SER A 607 -69.41 5.20 -8.63
C SER A 607 -69.63 6.69 -8.55
N LYS A 608 -69.71 7.38 -9.69
CA LYS A 608 -69.77 8.84 -9.78
C LYS A 608 -70.84 9.31 -10.77
N GLY A 609 -71.45 10.45 -10.48
CA GLY A 609 -72.33 11.16 -11.40
C GLY A 609 -72.52 12.62 -10.98
N ASN A 610 -72.51 13.53 -11.95
CA ASN A 610 -72.75 14.95 -11.68
C ASN A 610 -74.24 15.25 -11.61
N ALA A 611 -74.68 15.97 -10.59
CA ALA A 611 -76.05 16.46 -10.50
C ALA A 611 -76.39 17.33 -11.73
N GLY A 612 -77.60 17.16 -12.27
CA GLY A 612 -78.08 17.96 -13.39
C GLY A 612 -78.27 19.43 -12.98
N ASN A 613 -78.37 20.34 -13.95
CA ASN A 613 -78.71 21.73 -13.67
C ASN A 613 -80.23 21.87 -13.61
N ASN A 614 -80.78 22.35 -12.50
CA ASN A 614 -82.19 22.69 -12.40
C ASN A 614 -82.39 24.21 -12.59
N ALA A 615 -83.64 24.64 -12.74
CA ALA A 615 -83.99 26.04 -12.56
C ALA A 615 -83.78 26.43 -11.09
N ASP A 616 -83.29 27.65 -10.87
CA ASP A 616 -83.00 28.19 -9.54
C ASP A 616 -84.18 28.01 -8.56
N HIS A 617 -83.94 27.26 -7.48
CA HIS A 617 -84.89 27.04 -6.38
C HIS A 617 -84.59 27.89 -5.15
N THR A 618 -83.58 28.76 -5.20
CA THR A 618 -83.33 29.70 -4.11
C THR A 618 -84.43 30.75 -4.09
N ALA A 619 -85.27 30.71 -3.05
CA ALA A 619 -86.26 31.75 -2.85
C ALA A 619 -85.53 33.09 -2.63
N PRO A 620 -85.89 34.16 -3.35
CA PRO A 620 -85.24 35.44 -3.17
C PRO A 620 -85.49 35.97 -1.76
N SER A 621 -84.56 36.77 -1.25
CA SER A 621 -84.67 37.41 0.05
C SER A 621 -85.99 38.18 0.18
N ALA A 622 -86.54 38.32 1.40
CA ALA A 622 -87.82 39.02 1.56
C ALA A 622 -87.76 40.48 1.04
N PRO A 623 -88.78 40.98 0.31
CA PRO A 623 -88.80 42.34 -0.19
C PRO A 623 -88.93 43.37 0.94
N GLU A 624 -88.23 44.50 0.82
CA GLU A 624 -88.27 45.58 1.81
C GLU A 624 -89.42 46.56 1.49
N VAL A 625 -90.31 46.79 2.46
CA VAL A 625 -91.47 47.68 2.29
C VAL A 625 -91.30 48.94 3.14
N THR A 626 -91.23 50.10 2.48
CA THR A 626 -91.10 51.42 3.13
C THR A 626 -92.29 52.32 2.82
N PRO A 627 -93.16 52.63 3.81
CA PRO A 627 -94.25 53.57 3.64
C PRO A 627 -93.76 55.03 3.71
N SER A 628 -94.28 55.89 2.83
CA SER A 628 -94.06 57.34 2.86
C SER A 628 -94.88 58.00 3.96
N ALA A 629 -94.21 58.82 4.77
CA ALA A 629 -94.83 59.53 5.88
C ALA A 629 -95.64 60.78 5.47
N THR A 630 -95.62 61.18 4.20
CA THR A 630 -96.15 62.50 3.76
C THR A 630 -97.28 62.45 2.73
N ASP A 631 -97.34 61.42 1.89
CA ASP A 631 -98.32 61.32 0.80
C ASP A 631 -99.01 59.94 0.71
N GLY A 632 -98.67 59.01 1.61
CA GLY A 632 -99.27 57.68 1.67
C GLY A 632 -98.81 56.72 0.58
N SER A 633 -97.80 57.05 -0.22
CA SER A 633 -97.20 56.09 -1.17
C SER A 633 -96.42 54.99 -0.43
N VAL A 634 -96.36 53.77 -0.98
CA VAL A 634 -95.53 52.68 -0.46
C VAL A 634 -94.49 52.32 -1.51
N THR A 635 -93.22 52.28 -1.10
CA THR A 635 -92.13 51.78 -1.95
C THR A 635 -91.83 50.34 -1.57
N VAL A 636 -91.86 49.44 -2.54
CA VAL A 636 -91.47 48.04 -2.38
C VAL A 636 -90.16 47.85 -3.13
N LYS A 637 -89.09 47.53 -2.39
CA LYS A 637 -87.80 47.21 -2.97
C LYS A 637 -87.74 45.70 -3.21
N VAL A 638 -87.74 45.32 -4.48
CA VAL A 638 -87.50 43.94 -4.91
C VAL A 638 -86.06 43.57 -4.49
N PRO A 639 -85.87 42.42 -3.85
CA PRO A 639 -84.56 42.00 -3.38
C PRO A 639 -83.60 41.77 -4.57
N SER A 640 -82.31 42.00 -4.37
CA SER A 640 -81.32 41.98 -5.46
C SER A 640 -80.97 40.59 -5.98
N ASP A 641 -81.35 39.55 -5.24
CA ASP A 641 -81.23 38.14 -5.60
C ASP A 641 -82.47 37.60 -6.33
N ALA A 642 -83.52 38.41 -6.55
CA ALA A 642 -84.67 37.99 -7.36
C ALA A 642 -84.31 37.79 -8.84
N GLN A 643 -84.70 36.64 -9.38
CA GLN A 643 -84.48 36.23 -10.76
C GLN A 643 -85.73 36.39 -11.63
N ALA A 644 -85.57 36.20 -12.94
CA ALA A 644 -86.66 36.30 -13.90
C ALA A 644 -87.67 35.15 -13.72
N GLY A 645 -88.83 35.44 -13.15
CA GLY A 645 -89.86 34.46 -12.82
C GLY A 645 -90.39 34.58 -11.40
N ASP A 646 -89.59 35.21 -10.52
CA ASP A 646 -89.99 35.47 -9.14
C ASP A 646 -91.16 36.44 -9.04
N THR A 647 -92.06 36.17 -8.08
CA THR A 647 -93.25 36.99 -7.85
C THR A 647 -93.18 37.66 -6.47
N VAL A 648 -93.42 38.98 -6.44
CA VAL A 648 -93.57 39.75 -5.21
C VAL A 648 -95.06 40.03 -5.01
N GLU A 649 -95.65 39.46 -3.97
CA GLU A 649 -97.05 39.72 -3.60
C GLU A 649 -97.11 40.87 -2.58
N VAL A 650 -97.83 41.95 -2.92
CA VAL A 650 -98.01 43.12 -2.05
C VAL A 650 -99.47 43.21 -1.61
N THR A 651 -99.74 42.97 -0.33
CA THR A 651 -101.09 43.13 0.23
C THR A 651 -101.28 44.54 0.79
N VAL A 652 -102.23 45.31 0.24
CA VAL A 652 -102.58 46.66 0.72
C VAL A 652 -103.89 46.61 1.49
N THR A 653 -103.86 46.97 2.77
CA THR A 653 -105.07 47.07 3.60
C THR A 653 -105.52 48.53 3.70
N LEU A 654 -106.62 48.88 3.05
CA LEU A 654 -107.21 50.23 3.11
C LEU A 654 -108.04 50.39 4.39
N LYS A 655 -107.60 51.26 5.30
CA LYS A 655 -108.38 51.63 6.48
C LYS A 655 -109.37 52.74 6.09
N VAL A 656 -110.63 52.38 5.85
CA VAL A 656 -111.72 53.36 5.62
C VAL A 656 -111.98 54.11 6.93
N LEU A 657 -111.57 55.38 6.98
CA LEU A 657 -111.89 56.27 8.09
C LEU A 657 -113.36 56.70 7.98
N THR A 658 -114.19 56.26 8.92
CA THR A 658 -115.58 56.71 9.07
C THR A 658 -115.63 58.20 9.40
N PRO A 659 -116.54 58.99 8.79
CA PRO A 659 -116.58 60.44 8.99
C PRO A 659 -116.99 60.80 10.41
N GLN A 660 -116.16 61.60 11.10
CA GLN A 660 -116.55 62.31 12.31
C GLN A 660 -117.57 63.39 11.93
N LYS A 661 -118.82 63.24 12.41
CA LYS A 661 -119.91 64.22 12.24
C LYS A 661 -119.54 65.58 12.85
N LYS A 662 -119.76 66.65 12.07
CA LYS A 662 -120.84 67.59 12.40
C LYS A 662 -121.49 68.15 11.15
#